data_AF-A0A1G0E5G9-F1
#
_entry.id   AF-A0A1G0E5G9-F1
#
_cell.length_a   1.000
_cell.length_b   1.000
_cell.length_c   1.000
_cell.angle_alpha   90.00
_cell.angle_beta   90.00
_cell.angle_gamma   90.00
#
_symmetry.space_group_name_H-M   'P 1'
#
loop_
_entity.id
_entity.type
_entity.pdbx_description
1 polymer ?
#
loop_
_entity_poly.entity_id
_entity_poly.type
_entity_poly.pdbx_seq_one_letter_code
_entity_poly.pdbx_strand_id
1 'polypeptide(L)'
;MAMNKGSFWQKDWFVGLLVALVFLFGANSDLMQSLERKAYDLGVFASSRTPSDRIAVIAIDDQSIANLGRWPWPREIQAKMIDILAEGHAKVIGHTVFFSEPQVDAGLGYIYKIAELLGNSTLKNTLDPAQQAELASLDGLLLEASQNLDNDQKLSDSIAKANDVLLAMYFEPGEPQGKPDQPLPDFVLRNNLTNVKDNIASGALPDPSRGVLLPIPVIGSKALAIGHLNGSRDVDGAVRTEPLVMGYYDQYYPSLSLMLAAKSLNLDANDIQVNLGEGVKLGNQNIATDPALRMYTYFYRDINGRPAFPVDSFYDVLTGKIPAEKYRDKIVLIGASAAGVGTLQVTPIASGMASVVTLAHSVSSILKGDFFVAPPWAGLAQFGAFLLIALYLIALLPRLNAAIGAVVTAALFAALLAAHFILMTTQAMWMQLMLPAALLLVGHLLLTTKRFLMTEKGKQKSDAESAESNRMLGLAFQGQGQLDIAFDKFRKVPMDDSLMEVLYNLGLDFERKRQFNKAESVFKYMAEYNPKFRDLDARLAQTKAMSETIILGGSSGRSNDSTMKLDRAGVSKPMLGRYEIEKELGKGAMGVVYLGKDPKIGRVVAIKTMALAQEFEADELQDVKDRFFREAETAGRLNHPNIVTMYDAGEEHDLAYIAMEFLKGKDLVAYTKPDNLLPLPKVMSIVARVAEALDYAHKQNVVHRDIKPANIMYDPETDTPKVTDFGIARITDSSKTKTGMVLGTPSYMSPEQLAGKKIGGGSDLFSLGVSLYQLACGKLPFVGDSMAQLMFRIANEPHTDILSIRPDLPPCLAAIINRSLAKQNEDRYANGAEMAVALRQCASGLQG
;
A
#
# COMPACT_ATOMS: atom_id res chain seq x y z
N MET A 1 -38.80 37.48 -17.23
CA MET A 1 -38.45 36.85 -15.93
C MET A 1 -37.28 35.90 -16.17
N ALA A 2 -36.05 36.41 -16.20
CA ALA A 2 -34.86 35.61 -16.46
C ALA A 2 -34.34 35.04 -15.14
N MET A 3 -34.50 33.73 -14.93
CA MET A 3 -33.89 33.05 -13.79
C MET A 3 -32.37 33.23 -13.84
N ASN A 4 -31.81 33.78 -12.78
CA ASN A 4 -30.39 34.02 -12.59
C ASN A 4 -29.65 32.67 -12.63
N LYS A 5 -29.02 32.33 -13.77
CA LYS A 5 -28.41 31.00 -14.02
C LYS A 5 -27.36 30.61 -12.98
N GLY A 6 -26.75 31.57 -12.26
CA GLY A 6 -25.80 31.31 -11.18
C GLY A 6 -26.39 30.66 -9.91
N SER A 7 -27.70 30.77 -9.68
CA SER A 7 -28.36 30.25 -8.46
C SER A 7 -28.63 28.73 -8.51
N PHE A 8 -28.77 28.16 -9.70
CA PHE A 8 -29.13 26.74 -9.87
C PHE A 8 -27.99 25.80 -9.44
N TRP A 9 -26.77 26.09 -9.89
CA TRP A 9 -25.55 25.31 -9.63
C TRP A 9 -25.10 25.37 -8.16
N GLN A 10 -25.60 26.34 -7.40
CA GLN A 10 -25.25 26.53 -5.98
C GLN A 10 -26.14 25.73 -5.03
N LYS A 11 -27.22 25.09 -5.51
CA LYS A 11 -28.12 24.32 -4.64
C LYS A 11 -27.50 22.99 -4.20
N ASP A 12 -27.79 22.55 -2.97
CA ASP A 12 -27.20 21.34 -2.38
C ASP A 12 -27.61 20.06 -3.10
N TRP A 13 -28.86 19.99 -3.58
CA TRP A 13 -29.35 18.87 -4.38
C TRP A 13 -28.53 18.67 -5.67
N PHE A 14 -28.04 19.77 -6.28
CA PHE A 14 -27.28 19.72 -7.53
C PHE A 14 -25.88 19.14 -7.30
N VAL A 15 -25.23 19.53 -6.20
CA VAL A 15 -23.93 18.98 -5.80
C VAL A 15 -24.06 17.50 -5.43
N GLY A 16 -25.09 17.13 -4.67
CA GLY A 16 -25.37 15.73 -4.34
C GLY A 16 -25.60 14.88 -5.59
N LEU A 17 -26.34 15.41 -6.58
CA LEU A 17 -26.57 14.74 -7.86
C LEU A 17 -25.26 14.58 -8.66
N LEU A 18 -24.43 15.62 -8.70
CA LEU A 18 -23.15 15.57 -9.41
C LEU A 18 -22.22 14.53 -8.80
N VAL A 19 -22.10 14.47 -7.47
CA VAL A 19 -21.30 13.45 -6.77
C VAL A 19 -21.83 12.05 -7.07
N ALA A 20 -23.16 11.84 -7.00
CA ALA A 20 -23.76 10.56 -7.35
C ALA A 20 -23.45 10.17 -8.80
N LEU A 21 -23.58 11.09 -9.76
CA LEU A 21 -23.23 10.80 -11.17
C LEU A 21 -21.75 10.44 -11.33
N VAL A 22 -20.83 11.14 -10.66
CA VAL A 22 -19.40 10.83 -10.70
C VAL A 22 -19.13 9.42 -10.18
N PHE A 23 -19.74 9.02 -9.05
CA PHE A 23 -19.62 7.66 -8.52
C PHE A 23 -20.25 6.62 -9.44
N LEU A 24 -21.37 6.94 -10.09
CA LEU A 24 -22.02 6.04 -11.04
C LEU A 24 -21.13 5.82 -12.28
N PHE A 25 -20.54 6.87 -12.84
CA PHE A 25 -19.58 6.77 -13.95
C PHE A 25 -18.28 6.07 -13.52
N GLY A 26 -17.86 6.24 -12.27
CA GLY A 26 -16.69 5.59 -11.69
C GLY A 26 -16.93 4.20 -11.11
N ALA A 27 -18.14 3.64 -11.20
CA ALA A 27 -18.49 2.37 -10.54
C ALA A 27 -17.63 1.18 -11.00
N ASN A 28 -17.26 1.17 -12.28
CA ASN A 28 -16.42 0.14 -12.89
C ASN A 28 -14.92 0.51 -12.88
N SER A 29 -14.52 1.56 -12.17
CA SER A 29 -13.11 1.94 -12.05
C SER A 29 -12.34 0.95 -11.19
N ASP A 30 -11.03 0.81 -11.46
CA ASP A 30 -10.14 -0.07 -10.69
C ASP A 30 -10.13 0.26 -9.20
N LEU A 31 -10.24 1.53 -8.85
CA LEU A 31 -10.32 1.98 -7.46
C LEU A 31 -11.55 1.40 -6.75
N MET A 32 -12.73 1.51 -7.37
CA MET A 32 -13.97 1.01 -6.78
C MET A 32 -13.97 -0.51 -6.72
N GLN A 33 -13.52 -1.17 -7.78
CA GLN A 33 -13.43 -2.63 -7.83
C GLN A 33 -12.38 -3.16 -6.83
N SER A 34 -11.29 -2.42 -6.58
CA SER A 34 -10.32 -2.75 -5.53
C SER A 34 -10.92 -2.68 -4.13
N LEU A 35 -11.77 -1.68 -3.85
CA LEU A 35 -12.48 -1.61 -2.57
C LEU A 35 -13.42 -2.79 -2.36
N GLU A 36 -14.18 -3.18 -3.40
CA GLU A 36 -15.07 -4.35 -3.33
C GLU A 36 -14.29 -5.66 -3.10
N ARG A 37 -13.15 -5.85 -3.79
CA ARG A 37 -12.29 -7.03 -3.60
C ARG A 37 -11.66 -7.09 -2.20
N LYS A 38 -11.23 -5.95 -1.65
CA LYS A 38 -10.75 -5.90 -0.26
C LYS A 38 -11.84 -6.23 0.75
N ALA A 39 -13.05 -5.72 0.54
CA ALA A 39 -14.19 -6.06 1.39
C ALA A 39 -14.52 -7.56 1.29
N TYR A 40 -14.48 -8.13 0.08
CA TYR A 40 -14.60 -9.57 -0.15
C TYR A 40 -13.55 -10.35 0.65
N ASP A 41 -12.26 -9.98 0.55
CA ASP A 41 -11.19 -10.67 1.26
C ASP A 41 -11.38 -10.65 2.78
N LEU A 42 -11.79 -9.50 3.33
CA LEU A 42 -12.16 -9.39 4.74
C LEU A 42 -13.36 -10.26 5.10
N GLY A 43 -14.36 -10.36 4.21
CA GLY A 43 -15.51 -11.25 4.39
C GLY A 43 -15.13 -12.73 4.40
N VAL A 44 -14.27 -13.16 3.48
CA VAL A 44 -13.70 -14.51 3.46
C VAL A 44 -12.91 -14.77 4.74
N PHE A 45 -12.04 -13.83 5.13
CA PHE A 45 -11.23 -13.95 6.34
C PHE A 45 -12.08 -14.01 7.62
N ALA A 46 -13.19 -13.26 7.69
CA ALA A 46 -14.11 -13.29 8.83
C ALA A 46 -14.92 -14.60 8.91
N SER A 47 -15.15 -15.25 7.78
CA SER A 47 -15.90 -16.51 7.72
C SER A 47 -15.08 -17.69 8.26
N SER A 48 -15.75 -18.71 8.80
CA SER A 48 -15.11 -19.92 9.31
C SER A 48 -15.89 -21.16 8.89
N ARG A 49 -15.27 -22.03 8.10
CA ARG A 49 -15.77 -23.36 7.73
C ARG A 49 -14.66 -24.40 7.88
N THR A 50 -15.03 -25.67 7.96
CA THR A 50 -14.09 -26.78 8.12
C THR A 50 -13.79 -27.44 6.78
N PRO A 51 -12.51 -27.61 6.39
CA PRO A 51 -12.14 -28.28 5.15
C PRO A 51 -12.52 -29.76 5.14
N SER A 52 -12.47 -30.37 3.95
CA SER A 52 -12.60 -31.81 3.77
C SER A 52 -11.38 -32.53 4.35
N ASP A 53 -11.62 -33.50 5.24
CA ASP A 53 -10.62 -34.40 5.81
C ASP A 53 -10.12 -35.46 4.82
N ARG A 54 -10.80 -35.57 3.67
CA ARG A 54 -10.48 -36.50 2.58
C ARG A 54 -9.36 -36.00 1.67
N ILE A 55 -8.74 -34.85 1.94
CA ILE A 55 -7.70 -34.27 1.09
C ILE A 55 -6.35 -34.32 1.81
N ALA A 56 -5.31 -34.72 1.09
CA ALA A 56 -3.92 -34.63 1.52
C ALA A 56 -3.05 -34.05 0.41
N VAL A 57 -2.05 -33.28 0.79
CA VAL A 57 -1.10 -32.64 -0.15
C VAL A 57 0.28 -33.24 0.06
N ILE A 58 0.90 -33.69 -1.02
CA ILE A 58 2.31 -34.07 -1.07
C ILE A 58 3.06 -32.97 -1.82
N ALA A 59 3.86 -32.25 -1.05
CA ALA A 59 4.57 -31.07 -1.48
C ALA A 59 5.95 -31.43 -2.03
N ILE A 60 6.22 -31.00 -3.27
CA ILE A 60 7.59 -30.84 -3.78
C ILE A 60 8.12 -29.56 -3.10
N ASP A 61 8.70 -29.76 -1.93
CA ASP A 61 9.17 -28.73 -0.99
C ASP A 61 10.71 -28.59 -1.03
N ASP A 62 11.23 -27.58 -0.32
CA ASP A 62 12.67 -27.31 -0.27
C ASP A 62 13.46 -28.50 0.31
N GLN A 63 12.87 -29.24 1.27
CA GLN A 63 13.45 -30.46 1.81
C GLN A 63 13.61 -31.53 0.74
N SER A 64 12.59 -31.74 -0.09
CA SER A 64 12.65 -32.75 -1.15
C SER A 64 13.67 -32.38 -2.20
N ILE A 65 13.78 -31.09 -2.57
CA ILE A 65 14.80 -30.61 -3.50
C ILE A 65 16.20 -30.77 -2.91
N ALA A 66 16.38 -30.49 -1.62
CA ALA A 66 17.68 -30.66 -0.96
C ALA A 66 18.15 -32.12 -0.95
N ASN A 67 17.24 -33.09 -0.81
CA ASN A 67 17.58 -34.51 -0.70
C ASN A 67 17.58 -35.27 -2.05
N LEU A 68 16.69 -34.92 -2.98
CA LEU A 68 16.55 -35.59 -4.29
C LEU A 68 17.27 -34.86 -5.42
N GLY A 69 17.77 -33.65 -5.17
CA GLY A 69 18.42 -32.81 -6.16
C GLY A 69 17.45 -31.83 -6.85
N ARG A 70 17.97 -31.14 -7.86
CA ARG A 70 17.26 -30.04 -8.53
C ARG A 70 16.03 -30.54 -9.30
N TRP A 71 14.90 -29.87 -9.12
CA TRP A 71 13.68 -30.08 -9.91
C TRP A 71 13.85 -29.53 -11.35
N PRO A 72 13.28 -30.18 -12.39
CA PRO A 72 12.48 -31.40 -12.37
C PRO A 72 13.29 -32.68 -12.22
N TRP A 73 12.78 -33.62 -11.42
CA TRP A 73 13.40 -34.93 -11.20
C TRP A 73 13.10 -35.92 -12.35
N PRO A 74 13.87 -37.03 -12.47
CA PRO A 74 13.53 -38.13 -13.36
C PRO A 74 12.11 -38.67 -13.10
N ARG A 75 11.39 -39.02 -14.17
CA ARG A 75 10.01 -39.55 -14.10
C ARG A 75 9.92 -40.86 -13.35
N GLU A 76 11.01 -41.63 -13.25
CA GLU A 76 11.09 -42.79 -12.36
C GLU A 76 10.83 -42.43 -10.89
N ILE A 77 11.29 -41.26 -10.41
CA ILE A 77 11.04 -40.83 -9.02
C ILE A 77 9.55 -40.55 -8.82
N GLN A 78 8.89 -39.97 -9.83
CA GLN A 78 7.44 -39.72 -9.81
C GLN A 78 6.64 -41.02 -9.92
N ALA A 79 7.13 -41.98 -10.71
CA ALA A 79 6.57 -43.32 -10.85
C ALA A 79 6.53 -44.06 -9.50
N LYS A 80 7.66 -44.06 -8.77
CA LYS A 80 7.75 -44.64 -7.42
C LYS A 80 6.78 -44.01 -6.43
N MET A 81 6.58 -42.69 -6.48
CA MET A 81 5.59 -42.02 -5.65
C MET A 81 4.17 -42.53 -5.95
N ILE A 82 3.82 -42.69 -7.22
CA ILE A 82 2.52 -43.22 -7.63
C ILE A 82 2.34 -44.67 -7.15
N ASP A 83 3.37 -45.51 -7.27
CA ASP A 83 3.35 -46.88 -6.74
C ASP A 83 3.07 -46.91 -5.23
N ILE A 84 3.76 -46.07 -4.45
CA ILE A 84 3.55 -45.97 -2.99
C ILE A 84 2.11 -45.57 -2.66
N LEU A 85 1.55 -44.61 -3.39
CA LEU A 85 0.17 -44.16 -3.17
C LEU A 85 -0.88 -45.19 -3.59
N ALA A 86 -0.60 -45.95 -4.65
CA ALA A 86 -1.43 -47.06 -5.08
C ALA A 86 -1.44 -48.19 -4.02
N GLU A 87 -0.29 -48.50 -3.43
CA GLU A 87 -0.17 -49.44 -2.29
C GLU A 87 -0.91 -48.92 -1.04
N GLY A 88 -0.88 -47.60 -0.83
CA GLY A 88 -1.65 -46.92 0.22
C GLY A 88 -3.16 -46.89 -0.01
N HIS A 89 -3.64 -47.30 -1.19
CA HIS A 89 -5.03 -47.22 -1.63
C HIS A 89 -5.61 -45.79 -1.57
N ALA A 90 -4.90 -44.83 -2.16
CA ALA A 90 -5.45 -43.51 -2.41
C ALA A 90 -6.77 -43.61 -3.19
N LYS A 91 -7.70 -42.67 -2.96
CA LYS A 91 -8.98 -42.66 -3.66
C LYS A 91 -8.81 -42.19 -5.11
N VAL A 92 -8.05 -41.10 -5.26
CA VAL A 92 -7.63 -40.48 -6.53
C VAL A 92 -6.36 -39.68 -6.28
N ILE A 93 -5.47 -39.63 -7.28
CA ILE A 93 -4.20 -38.91 -7.21
C ILE A 93 -4.22 -37.78 -8.25
N GLY A 94 -4.14 -36.52 -7.82
CA GLY A 94 -4.01 -35.37 -8.70
C GLY A 94 -2.56 -34.94 -8.86
N HIS A 95 -2.00 -35.10 -10.06
CA HIS A 95 -0.62 -34.70 -10.35
C HIS A 95 -0.59 -33.36 -11.09
N THR A 96 -0.03 -32.32 -10.46
CA THR A 96 -0.08 -30.95 -11.02
C THR A 96 1.04 -30.62 -11.99
N VAL A 97 1.99 -31.53 -12.22
CA VAL A 97 3.11 -31.33 -13.16
C VAL A 97 2.64 -31.52 -14.60
N PHE A 98 3.02 -30.60 -15.48
CA PHE A 98 2.75 -30.67 -16.91
C PHE A 98 3.76 -31.60 -17.60
N PHE A 99 3.33 -32.80 -17.98
CA PHE A 99 4.15 -33.77 -18.71
C PHE A 99 4.12 -33.53 -20.22
N SER A 100 4.34 -32.29 -20.67
CA SER A 100 4.16 -31.89 -22.08
C SER A 100 5.30 -32.26 -23.02
N GLU A 101 6.49 -32.50 -22.47
CA GLU A 101 7.68 -32.83 -23.25
C GLU A 101 8.18 -34.24 -22.90
N PRO A 102 8.64 -35.06 -23.87
CA PRO A 102 9.25 -36.36 -23.58
C PRO A 102 10.54 -36.25 -22.75
N GLN A 103 10.76 -37.15 -21.78
CA GLN A 103 12.02 -37.24 -21.04
C GLN A 103 12.84 -38.41 -21.60
N VAL A 104 13.48 -38.18 -22.75
CA VAL A 104 14.28 -39.20 -23.42
C VAL A 104 15.72 -39.11 -22.95
N ASP A 105 16.23 -40.20 -22.38
CA ASP A 105 17.66 -40.32 -22.11
C ASP A 105 18.45 -40.34 -23.44
N ALA A 106 19.56 -39.61 -23.52
CA ALA A 106 20.34 -39.51 -24.74
C ALA A 106 20.82 -40.89 -25.27
N GLY A 107 21.07 -41.85 -24.37
CA GLY A 107 21.45 -43.21 -24.72
C GLY A 107 20.30 -44.05 -25.28
N LEU A 108 19.06 -43.81 -24.84
CA LEU A 108 17.89 -44.62 -25.21
C LEU A 108 17.67 -44.66 -26.73
N GLY A 109 17.83 -43.51 -27.39
CA GLY A 109 17.70 -43.43 -28.85
C GLY A 109 18.74 -44.28 -29.60
N TYR A 110 19.96 -44.43 -29.06
CA TYR A 110 20.97 -45.31 -29.64
C TYR A 110 20.69 -46.79 -29.35
N ILE A 111 20.19 -47.11 -28.16
CA ILE A 111 19.76 -48.47 -27.81
C ILE A 111 18.67 -48.95 -28.77
N TYR A 112 17.66 -48.13 -29.06
CA TYR A 112 16.62 -48.47 -30.04
C TYR A 112 17.20 -48.68 -31.45
N LYS A 113 18.14 -47.85 -31.90
CA LYS A 113 18.82 -48.04 -33.20
C LYS A 113 19.64 -49.32 -33.25
N ILE A 114 20.35 -49.67 -32.18
CA ILE A 114 21.12 -50.92 -32.10
C ILE A 114 20.18 -52.12 -32.13
N ALA A 115 19.10 -52.07 -31.36
CA ALA A 115 18.08 -53.13 -31.33
C ALA A 115 17.40 -53.31 -32.69
N GLU A 116 17.09 -52.22 -33.39
CA GLU A 116 16.52 -52.25 -34.75
C GLU A 116 17.50 -52.84 -35.77
N LEU A 117 18.77 -52.41 -35.75
CA LEU A 117 19.82 -52.96 -36.61
C LEU A 117 20.02 -54.45 -36.37
N LEU A 118 20.03 -54.88 -35.10
CA LEU A 118 20.17 -56.29 -34.73
C LEU A 118 18.94 -57.09 -35.17
N GLY A 119 17.73 -56.54 -34.98
CA GLY A 119 16.46 -57.13 -35.41
C GLY A 119 16.37 -57.34 -36.92
N ASN A 120 16.93 -56.41 -37.70
CA ASN A 120 16.97 -56.48 -39.16
C ASN A 120 18.20 -57.23 -39.71
N SER A 121 19.11 -57.68 -38.85
CA SER A 121 20.34 -58.35 -39.27
C SER A 121 20.11 -59.82 -39.64
N THR A 122 20.92 -60.32 -40.57
CA THR A 122 20.95 -61.76 -40.89
C THR A 122 21.57 -62.61 -39.78
N LEU A 123 22.17 -61.99 -38.74
CA LEU A 123 22.78 -62.68 -37.61
C LEU A 123 21.77 -63.47 -36.80
N LYS A 124 20.49 -63.03 -36.74
CA LYS A 124 19.41 -63.77 -36.05
C LYS A 124 19.05 -65.11 -36.72
N ASN A 125 19.46 -65.34 -37.96
CA ASN A 125 19.18 -66.56 -38.71
C ASN A 125 20.28 -67.64 -38.58
N THR A 126 21.25 -67.46 -37.67
CA THR A 126 22.31 -68.46 -37.46
C THR A 126 21.76 -69.78 -36.90
N LEU A 127 22.31 -70.89 -37.38
CA LEU A 127 21.97 -72.25 -36.92
C LEU A 127 22.89 -72.74 -35.78
N ASP A 128 23.90 -71.95 -35.41
CA ASP A 128 24.83 -72.28 -34.32
C ASP A 128 24.21 -71.98 -32.95
N PRO A 129 23.98 -73.01 -32.08
CA PRO A 129 23.39 -72.82 -30.76
C PRO A 129 24.18 -71.87 -29.85
N ALA A 130 25.50 -71.80 -29.98
CA ALA A 130 26.32 -70.91 -29.16
C ALA A 130 26.08 -69.43 -29.52
N GLN A 131 26.04 -69.14 -30.82
CA GLN A 131 25.75 -67.79 -31.33
C GLN A 131 24.31 -67.36 -31.06
N GLN A 132 23.35 -68.29 -31.12
CA GLN A 132 21.97 -68.01 -30.72
C GLN A 132 21.88 -67.60 -29.24
N ALA A 133 22.62 -68.25 -28.35
CA ALA A 133 22.65 -67.91 -26.93
C ALA A 133 23.28 -66.52 -26.68
N GLU A 134 24.37 -66.17 -27.37
CA GLU A 134 24.98 -64.84 -27.29
C GLU A 134 24.05 -63.73 -27.80
N LEU A 135 23.37 -63.97 -28.94
CA LEU A 135 22.39 -63.02 -29.49
C LEU A 135 21.19 -62.83 -28.57
N ALA A 136 20.70 -63.91 -27.94
CA ALA A 136 19.63 -63.82 -26.95
C ALA A 136 20.07 -63.02 -25.71
N SER A 137 21.32 -63.19 -25.26
CA SER A 137 21.89 -62.38 -24.17
C SER A 137 22.01 -60.91 -24.55
N LEU A 138 22.41 -60.61 -25.79
CA LEU A 138 22.51 -59.22 -26.29
C LEU A 138 21.13 -58.57 -26.42
N ASP A 139 20.15 -59.27 -26.99
CA ASP A 139 18.75 -58.83 -27.04
C ASP A 139 18.22 -58.56 -25.61
N GLY A 140 18.55 -59.44 -24.65
CA GLY A 140 18.21 -59.27 -23.24
C GLY A 140 18.82 -58.01 -22.62
N LEU A 141 20.12 -57.75 -22.85
CA LEU A 141 20.80 -56.55 -22.35
C LEU A 141 20.25 -55.26 -22.98
N LEU A 142 19.93 -55.28 -24.28
CA LEU A 142 19.34 -54.13 -24.96
C LEU A 142 17.92 -53.84 -24.45
N LEU A 143 17.14 -54.88 -24.15
CA LEU A 143 15.83 -54.76 -23.54
C LEU A 143 15.91 -54.22 -22.10
N GLU A 144 16.84 -54.74 -21.29
CA GLU A 144 17.07 -54.24 -19.94
C GLU A 144 17.52 -52.76 -19.96
N ALA A 145 18.42 -52.40 -20.88
CA ALA A 145 18.88 -51.03 -21.05
C ALA A 145 17.75 -50.09 -21.49
N SER A 146 16.90 -50.50 -22.45
CA SER A 146 15.78 -49.67 -22.89
C SER A 146 14.76 -49.47 -21.77
N GLN A 147 14.40 -50.54 -21.05
CA GLN A 147 13.50 -50.46 -19.91
C GLN A 147 14.05 -49.58 -18.79
N ASN A 148 15.36 -49.63 -18.51
CA ASN A 148 15.97 -48.83 -17.46
C ASN A 148 16.08 -47.35 -17.82
N LEU A 149 16.29 -47.02 -19.10
CA LEU A 149 16.47 -45.64 -19.57
C LEU A 149 15.15 -44.95 -19.96
N ASP A 150 14.08 -45.72 -20.22
CA ASP A 150 12.78 -45.18 -20.60
C ASP A 150 11.94 -44.78 -19.38
N ASN A 151 12.27 -43.60 -18.84
CA ASN A 151 11.58 -43.04 -17.67
C ASN A 151 10.12 -42.65 -17.95
N ASP A 152 9.77 -42.36 -19.21
CA ASP A 152 8.40 -42.05 -19.64
C ASP A 152 7.51 -43.30 -19.56
N GLN A 153 8.04 -44.43 -20.04
CA GLN A 153 7.36 -45.72 -19.98
C GLN A 153 7.18 -46.18 -18.53
N LYS A 154 8.20 -46.06 -17.68
CA LYS A 154 8.11 -46.40 -16.24
C LYS A 154 6.98 -45.64 -15.53
N LEU A 155 6.87 -44.34 -15.79
CA LEU A 155 5.79 -43.52 -15.22
C LEU A 155 4.43 -43.90 -15.80
N SER A 156 4.35 -44.15 -17.10
CA SER A 156 3.13 -44.62 -17.77
C SER A 156 2.62 -45.93 -17.18
N ASP A 157 3.51 -46.90 -16.95
CA ASP A 157 3.17 -48.21 -16.38
C ASP A 157 2.69 -48.07 -14.92
N SER A 158 3.32 -47.20 -14.14
CA SER A 158 2.91 -46.92 -12.75
C SER A 158 1.54 -46.25 -12.69
N ILE A 159 1.27 -45.29 -13.59
CA ILE A 159 -0.04 -44.66 -13.74
C ILE A 159 -1.11 -45.69 -14.13
N ALA A 160 -0.81 -46.56 -15.09
CA ALA A 160 -1.72 -47.60 -15.54
C ALA A 160 -2.03 -48.62 -14.42
N LYS A 161 -1.02 -48.97 -13.63
CA LYS A 161 -1.14 -49.89 -12.48
C LYS A 161 -1.99 -49.29 -11.36
N ALA A 162 -1.81 -48.01 -11.06
CA ALA A 162 -2.55 -47.31 -10.02
C ALA A 162 -4.05 -47.10 -10.40
N ASN A 163 -4.32 -46.78 -11.67
CA ASN A 163 -5.67 -46.60 -12.23
C ASN A 163 -6.56 -45.55 -11.50
N ASP A 164 -5.93 -44.61 -10.81
CA ASP A 164 -6.58 -43.57 -10.00
C ASP A 164 -5.93 -42.18 -10.19
N VAL A 165 -4.99 -42.06 -11.14
CA VAL A 165 -4.20 -40.84 -11.37
C VAL A 165 -4.88 -39.92 -12.40
N LEU A 166 -5.05 -38.66 -12.01
CA LEU A 166 -5.48 -37.56 -12.86
C LEU A 166 -4.30 -36.64 -13.16
N LEU A 167 -4.20 -36.21 -14.41
CA LEU A 167 -3.12 -35.33 -14.88
C LEU A 167 -3.63 -33.94 -15.21
N ALA A 168 -2.76 -32.95 -14.99
CA ALA A 168 -2.97 -31.58 -15.42
C ALA A 168 -2.67 -31.39 -16.91
N MET A 169 -3.52 -30.63 -17.59
CA MET A 169 -3.21 -29.95 -18.85
C MET A 169 -3.33 -28.44 -18.67
N TYR A 170 -2.81 -27.65 -19.61
CA TYR A 170 -2.91 -26.20 -19.54
C TYR A 170 -3.46 -25.64 -20.86
N PHE A 171 -4.51 -24.84 -20.78
CA PHE A 171 -4.99 -24.08 -21.94
C PHE A 171 -4.31 -22.71 -21.99
N GLU A 172 -3.90 -22.27 -23.17
CA GLU A 172 -3.48 -20.89 -23.38
C GLU A 172 -4.72 -19.99 -23.52
N PRO A 173 -4.98 -19.06 -22.58
CA PRO A 173 -6.11 -18.16 -22.68
C PRO A 173 -6.01 -17.29 -23.93
N GLY A 174 -7.13 -17.10 -24.62
CA GLY A 174 -7.22 -16.22 -25.78
C GLY A 174 -8.31 -16.65 -26.75
N GLU A 175 -8.75 -15.70 -27.58
CA GLU A 175 -9.75 -15.95 -28.61
C GLU A 175 -9.17 -16.86 -29.72
N PRO A 176 -9.83 -17.98 -30.05
CA PRO A 176 -9.39 -18.85 -31.13
C PRO A 176 -9.51 -18.15 -32.49
N GLN A 177 -8.49 -18.29 -33.33
CA GLN A 177 -8.53 -17.83 -34.72
C GLN A 177 -8.74 -19.02 -35.64
N GLY A 178 -9.94 -19.14 -36.22
CA GLY A 178 -10.26 -20.21 -37.18
C GLY A 178 -10.56 -21.56 -36.53
N LYS A 179 -9.92 -22.63 -37.01
CA LYS A 179 -10.07 -24.01 -36.49
C LYS A 179 -8.73 -24.49 -35.90
N PRO A 180 -8.75 -25.47 -34.98
CA PRO A 180 -7.51 -26.02 -34.44
C PRO A 180 -6.69 -26.71 -35.55
N ASP A 181 -5.37 -26.57 -35.49
CA ASP A 181 -4.44 -27.15 -36.48
C ASP A 181 -4.49 -28.69 -36.50
N GLN A 182 -4.72 -29.31 -35.34
CA GLN A 182 -4.90 -30.75 -35.17
C GLN A 182 -6.01 -31.03 -34.17
N PRO A 183 -6.81 -32.11 -34.35
CA PRO A 183 -7.77 -32.52 -33.34
C PRO A 183 -7.06 -32.94 -32.06
N LEU A 184 -7.73 -32.73 -30.93
CA LEU A 184 -7.21 -33.21 -29.64
C LEU A 184 -7.15 -34.74 -29.62
N PRO A 185 -6.14 -35.34 -28.95
CA PRO A 185 -6.05 -36.79 -28.82
C PRO A 185 -7.24 -37.40 -28.07
N ASP A 186 -7.56 -38.66 -28.36
CA ASP A 186 -8.69 -39.39 -27.75
C ASP A 186 -8.68 -39.38 -26.20
N PHE A 187 -7.48 -39.46 -25.61
CA PHE A 187 -7.32 -39.47 -24.15
C PHE A 187 -7.68 -38.13 -23.49
N VAL A 188 -7.72 -37.04 -24.26
CA VAL A 188 -8.22 -35.72 -23.87
C VAL A 188 -9.71 -35.62 -24.17
N LEU A 189 -10.13 -36.01 -25.39
CA LEU A 189 -11.52 -35.94 -25.86
C LEU A 189 -12.50 -36.67 -24.94
N ARG A 190 -12.09 -37.78 -24.31
CA ARG A 190 -12.93 -38.50 -23.32
C ARG A 190 -13.32 -37.68 -22.08
N ASN A 191 -12.64 -36.56 -21.82
CA ASN A 191 -12.93 -35.66 -20.70
C ASN A 191 -13.78 -34.44 -21.13
N ASN A 192 -14.15 -34.33 -22.40
CA ASN A 192 -15.00 -33.25 -22.90
C ASN A 192 -16.40 -33.29 -22.24
N LEU A 193 -16.88 -32.13 -21.81
CA LEU A 193 -18.20 -31.98 -21.20
C LEU A 193 -19.26 -31.90 -22.30
N THR A 194 -20.03 -32.98 -22.46
CA THR A 194 -21.04 -33.08 -23.52
C THR A 194 -22.43 -32.61 -23.08
N ASN A 195 -22.71 -32.64 -21.78
CA ASN A 195 -24.00 -32.23 -21.20
C ASN A 195 -24.02 -30.72 -20.91
N VAL A 196 -24.00 -29.91 -21.98
CA VAL A 196 -24.01 -28.46 -21.90
C VAL A 196 -25.40 -27.93 -22.24
N LYS A 197 -25.99 -27.18 -21.30
CA LYS A 197 -27.23 -26.46 -21.51
C LYS A 197 -26.93 -24.99 -21.72
N ASP A 198 -27.36 -24.50 -22.88
CA ASP A 198 -27.40 -23.08 -23.17
C ASP A 198 -28.77 -22.54 -22.75
N ASN A 199 -28.82 -21.98 -21.55
CA ASN A 199 -30.03 -21.35 -21.03
C ASN A 199 -30.02 -19.82 -21.24
N ILE A 200 -29.01 -19.25 -21.92
CA ILE A 200 -28.80 -17.79 -21.85
C ILE A 200 -29.17 -17.03 -23.12
N ALA A 201 -29.99 -16.00 -22.89
CA ALA A 201 -30.09 -14.81 -23.73
C ALA A 201 -28.88 -13.84 -23.57
N SER A 202 -27.89 -14.15 -22.71
CA SER A 202 -26.83 -13.20 -22.30
C SER A 202 -25.48 -13.36 -23.02
N GLY A 203 -25.28 -14.41 -23.83
CA GLY A 203 -24.05 -14.60 -24.62
C GLY A 203 -22.73 -14.73 -23.83
N ALA A 204 -22.78 -14.99 -22.51
CA ALA A 204 -21.57 -15.17 -21.70
C ALA A 204 -21.04 -16.60 -21.88
N LEU A 205 -19.82 -16.72 -22.39
CA LEU A 205 -19.14 -17.99 -22.59
C LEU A 205 -18.04 -18.19 -21.54
N PRO A 206 -17.66 -19.46 -21.26
CA PRO A 206 -16.48 -19.76 -20.46
C PRO A 206 -15.22 -19.19 -21.12
N ASP A 207 -14.17 -19.02 -20.33
CA ASP A 207 -12.91 -18.44 -20.82
C ASP A 207 -12.40 -19.18 -22.07
N PRO A 208 -12.26 -18.49 -23.21
CA PRO A 208 -11.82 -19.12 -24.43
C PRO A 208 -10.30 -19.37 -24.39
N SER A 209 -9.90 -20.38 -25.13
CA SER A 209 -8.50 -20.74 -25.29
C SER A 209 -8.12 -20.90 -26.76
N ARG A 210 -6.90 -20.45 -27.07
CA ARG A 210 -6.32 -20.46 -28.41
C ARG A 210 -5.38 -21.64 -28.66
N GLY A 211 -4.92 -22.28 -27.58
CA GLY A 211 -3.90 -23.32 -27.62
C GLY A 211 -3.96 -24.18 -26.38
N VAL A 212 -3.26 -25.32 -26.41
CA VAL A 212 -3.26 -26.29 -25.31
C VAL A 212 -1.90 -26.96 -25.16
N LEU A 213 -1.46 -27.14 -23.92
CA LEU A 213 -0.33 -27.96 -23.53
C LEU A 213 -0.85 -29.25 -22.90
N LEU A 214 -0.65 -30.36 -23.60
CA LEU A 214 -1.16 -31.68 -23.25
C LEU A 214 -0.05 -32.56 -22.66
N PRO A 215 -0.38 -33.52 -21.78
CA PRO A 215 0.54 -34.60 -21.45
C PRO A 215 0.94 -35.39 -22.70
N ILE A 216 2.18 -35.88 -22.76
CA ILE A 216 2.64 -36.71 -23.87
C ILE A 216 1.75 -37.96 -24.01
N PRO A 217 1.51 -38.47 -25.23
CA PRO A 217 0.56 -39.57 -25.46
C PRO A 217 0.83 -40.84 -24.65
N VAL A 218 2.10 -41.19 -24.45
CA VAL A 218 2.52 -42.38 -23.68
C VAL A 218 2.00 -42.32 -22.24
N ILE A 219 1.96 -41.13 -21.64
CA ILE A 219 1.51 -40.92 -20.26
C ILE A 219 0.00 -40.59 -20.22
N GLY A 220 -0.45 -39.65 -21.05
CA GLY A 220 -1.82 -39.14 -21.04
C GLY A 220 -2.87 -40.23 -21.34
N SER A 221 -2.53 -41.21 -22.17
CA SER A 221 -3.42 -42.34 -22.50
C SER A 221 -3.68 -43.29 -21.33
N LYS A 222 -2.79 -43.35 -20.32
CA LYS A 222 -2.93 -44.21 -19.15
C LYS A 222 -3.59 -43.55 -17.95
N ALA A 223 -3.66 -42.21 -17.93
CA ALA A 223 -4.33 -41.47 -16.86
C ALA A 223 -5.81 -41.88 -16.75
N LEU A 224 -6.38 -41.79 -15.56
CA LEU A 224 -7.81 -42.02 -15.32
C LEU A 224 -8.66 -40.90 -15.94
N ALA A 225 -8.22 -39.64 -15.79
CA ALA A 225 -8.81 -38.47 -16.40
C ALA A 225 -7.79 -37.33 -16.53
N ILE A 226 -8.13 -36.32 -17.33
CA ILE A 226 -7.34 -35.10 -17.49
C ILE A 226 -8.24 -33.91 -17.22
N GLY A 227 -7.72 -32.95 -16.45
CA GLY A 227 -8.38 -31.68 -16.21
C GLY A 227 -7.41 -30.52 -16.41
N HIS A 228 -7.93 -29.36 -16.79
CA HIS A 228 -7.09 -28.19 -16.98
C HIS A 228 -6.68 -27.57 -15.64
N LEU A 229 -5.45 -27.06 -15.54
CA LEU A 229 -4.93 -26.35 -14.38
C LEU A 229 -4.63 -24.90 -14.79
N ASN A 230 -5.70 -24.14 -14.99
CA ASN A 230 -5.66 -22.74 -15.36
C ASN A 230 -5.97 -21.89 -14.12
N GLY A 231 -5.15 -20.89 -13.84
CA GLY A 231 -5.43 -19.93 -12.77
C GLY A 231 -6.03 -18.64 -13.34
N SER A 232 -7.08 -18.13 -12.70
CA SER A 232 -7.57 -16.78 -12.95
C SER A 232 -6.99 -15.83 -11.91
N ARG A 233 -6.30 -14.79 -12.34
CA ARG A 233 -5.75 -13.75 -11.47
C ARG A 233 -6.55 -12.47 -11.66
N ASP A 234 -6.95 -11.88 -10.55
CA ASP A 234 -7.55 -10.56 -10.57
C ASP A 234 -6.50 -9.48 -10.90
N VAL A 235 -6.95 -8.25 -11.14
CA VAL A 235 -6.09 -7.09 -11.48
C VAL A 235 -5.01 -6.83 -10.42
N ASP A 236 -5.28 -7.20 -9.16
CA ASP A 236 -4.33 -7.09 -8.05
C ASP A 236 -3.39 -8.30 -7.91
N GLY A 237 -3.47 -9.28 -8.82
CA GLY A 237 -2.67 -10.49 -8.85
C GLY A 237 -3.15 -11.60 -7.91
N ALA A 238 -4.21 -11.37 -7.13
CA ALA A 238 -4.76 -12.39 -6.24
C ALA A 238 -5.68 -13.38 -6.98
N VAL A 239 -5.71 -14.61 -6.48
CA VAL A 239 -6.54 -15.71 -6.97
C VAL A 239 -7.71 -15.87 -6.01
N ARG A 240 -8.89 -15.46 -6.47
CA ARG A 240 -10.17 -15.59 -5.73
C ARG A 240 -11.11 -16.58 -6.40
N THR A 241 -10.92 -16.81 -7.70
CA THR A 241 -11.79 -17.63 -8.53
C THR A 241 -11.03 -18.78 -9.16
N GLU A 242 -11.73 -19.90 -9.33
CA GLU A 242 -11.28 -21.09 -10.06
C GLU A 242 -12.15 -21.23 -11.31
N PRO A 243 -11.59 -21.16 -12.53
CA PRO A 243 -12.35 -21.49 -13.74
C PRO A 243 -12.68 -22.98 -13.71
N LEU A 244 -13.96 -23.35 -13.62
CA LEU A 244 -14.37 -24.76 -13.58
C LEU A 244 -14.41 -25.39 -14.97
N VAL A 245 -14.61 -24.57 -15.99
CA VAL A 245 -14.74 -24.99 -17.39
C VAL A 245 -13.98 -24.00 -18.27
N MET A 246 -13.15 -24.52 -19.15
CA MET A 246 -12.49 -23.75 -20.23
C MET A 246 -13.12 -24.09 -21.57
N GLY A 247 -13.31 -23.09 -22.41
CA GLY A 247 -13.71 -23.26 -23.80
C GLY A 247 -12.49 -23.48 -24.69
N TYR A 248 -12.50 -24.54 -25.51
CA TYR A 248 -11.52 -24.77 -26.56
C TYR A 248 -12.26 -24.97 -27.89
N TYR A 249 -12.33 -23.89 -28.68
CA TYR A 249 -13.21 -23.81 -29.86
C TYR A 249 -14.66 -24.20 -29.48
N ASP A 250 -15.22 -25.24 -30.09
CA ASP A 250 -16.60 -25.70 -29.87
C ASP A 250 -16.74 -26.73 -28.72
N GLN A 251 -15.69 -26.91 -27.91
CA GLN A 251 -15.62 -27.93 -26.87
C GLN A 251 -15.37 -27.33 -25.49
N TYR A 252 -15.80 -28.04 -24.44
CA TYR A 252 -15.74 -27.58 -23.06
C TYR A 252 -15.00 -28.59 -22.20
N TYR A 253 -13.97 -28.12 -21.49
CA TYR A 253 -13.12 -29.01 -20.69
C TYR A 253 -13.18 -28.64 -19.21
N PRO A 254 -13.25 -29.64 -18.31
CA PRO A 254 -13.33 -29.41 -16.88
C PRO A 254 -11.96 -29.07 -16.28
N SER A 255 -11.98 -28.32 -15.18
CA SER A 255 -10.78 -28.10 -14.37
C SER A 255 -10.33 -29.38 -13.68
N LEU A 256 -9.04 -29.43 -13.33
CA LEU A 256 -8.48 -30.53 -12.55
C LEU A 256 -9.19 -30.63 -11.19
N SER A 257 -9.54 -29.51 -10.57
CA SER A 257 -10.28 -29.46 -9.30
C SER A 257 -11.67 -30.09 -9.42
N LEU A 258 -12.41 -29.78 -10.49
CA LEU A 258 -13.71 -30.37 -10.78
C LEU A 258 -13.61 -31.87 -11.06
N MET A 259 -12.62 -32.29 -11.86
CA MET A 259 -12.45 -33.72 -12.15
C MET A 259 -11.99 -34.55 -10.95
N LEU A 260 -11.12 -34.00 -10.10
CA LEU A 260 -10.73 -34.66 -8.85
C LEU A 260 -11.94 -34.87 -7.94
N ALA A 261 -12.78 -33.85 -7.78
CA ALA A 261 -14.02 -33.97 -7.03
C ALA A 261 -14.96 -35.01 -7.65
N ALA A 262 -15.19 -34.97 -8.97
CA ALA A 262 -16.04 -35.92 -9.68
C ALA A 262 -15.57 -37.37 -9.50
N LYS A 263 -14.30 -37.67 -9.79
CA LYS A 263 -13.75 -39.02 -9.67
C LYS A 263 -13.74 -39.52 -8.22
N SER A 264 -13.52 -38.64 -7.24
CA SER A 264 -13.62 -39.02 -5.82
C SER A 264 -15.03 -39.46 -5.40
N LEU A 265 -16.06 -38.94 -6.10
CA LEU A 265 -17.47 -39.30 -5.95
C LEU A 265 -17.91 -40.44 -6.89
N ASN A 266 -16.97 -41.04 -7.64
CA ASN A 266 -17.22 -42.04 -8.68
C ASN A 266 -18.11 -41.53 -9.83
N LEU A 267 -17.94 -40.27 -10.22
CA LEU A 267 -18.61 -39.63 -11.36
C LEU A 267 -17.65 -39.43 -12.53
N ASP A 268 -18.17 -39.49 -13.74
CA ASP A 268 -17.45 -39.23 -14.99
C ASP A 268 -17.77 -37.85 -15.58
N ALA A 269 -17.04 -37.46 -16.63
CA ALA A 269 -17.26 -36.19 -17.33
C ALA A 269 -18.71 -36.03 -17.85
N ASN A 270 -19.38 -37.14 -18.19
CA ASN A 270 -20.77 -37.14 -18.65
C ASN A 270 -21.79 -36.86 -17.53
N ASP A 271 -21.41 -37.06 -16.26
CA ASP A 271 -22.25 -36.77 -15.10
C ASP A 271 -22.15 -35.31 -14.65
N ILE A 272 -21.29 -34.52 -15.31
CA ILE A 272 -21.13 -33.10 -15.11
C ILE A 272 -22.01 -32.38 -16.12
N GLN A 273 -23.01 -31.64 -15.61
CA GLN A 273 -23.86 -30.80 -16.44
C GLN A 273 -23.39 -29.35 -16.33
N VAL A 274 -23.10 -28.73 -17.47
CA VAL A 274 -22.73 -27.31 -17.55
C VAL A 274 -23.96 -26.50 -17.91
N ASN A 275 -24.34 -25.53 -17.06
CA ASN A 275 -25.36 -24.55 -17.39
C ASN A 275 -24.65 -23.23 -17.68
N LEU A 276 -24.48 -22.90 -18.97
CA LEU A 276 -23.77 -21.69 -19.39
C LEU A 276 -24.39 -20.47 -18.68
N GLY A 277 -23.55 -19.56 -18.18
CA GLY A 277 -23.99 -18.34 -17.50
C GLY A 277 -24.53 -18.49 -16.07
N GLU A 278 -24.77 -19.72 -15.60
CA GLU A 278 -25.39 -19.98 -14.30
C GLU A 278 -24.48 -20.76 -13.34
N GLY A 279 -23.88 -21.87 -13.81
CA GLY A 279 -23.14 -22.77 -12.93
C GLY A 279 -22.89 -24.15 -13.49
N VAL A 280 -22.25 -24.99 -12.66
CA VAL A 280 -21.91 -26.37 -12.99
C VAL A 280 -22.58 -27.30 -12.00
N LYS A 281 -23.30 -28.31 -12.49
CA LYS A 281 -23.91 -29.33 -11.64
C LYS A 281 -23.08 -30.61 -11.69
N LEU A 282 -22.58 -31.03 -10.53
CA LEU A 282 -21.83 -32.26 -10.33
C LEU A 282 -22.69 -33.28 -9.59
N GLY A 283 -23.24 -34.27 -10.31
CA GLY A 283 -24.20 -35.21 -9.74
C GLY A 283 -25.43 -34.49 -9.17
N ASN A 284 -25.61 -34.49 -7.86
CA ASN A 284 -26.71 -33.79 -7.18
C ASN A 284 -26.35 -32.38 -6.67
N GLN A 285 -25.07 -32.01 -6.73
CA GLN A 285 -24.59 -30.75 -6.20
C GLN A 285 -24.57 -29.68 -7.28
N ASN A 286 -25.16 -28.51 -6.99
CA ASN A 286 -25.10 -27.36 -7.89
C ASN A 286 -23.99 -26.41 -7.42
N ILE A 287 -22.96 -26.25 -8.23
CA ILE A 287 -21.83 -25.36 -7.98
C ILE A 287 -22.14 -24.03 -8.67
N ALA A 288 -22.40 -23.01 -7.85
CA ALA A 288 -22.69 -21.68 -8.36
C ALA A 288 -21.40 -21.01 -8.83
N THR A 289 -21.48 -20.32 -9.96
CA THR A 289 -20.34 -19.63 -10.58
C THR A 289 -20.72 -18.21 -10.96
N ASP A 290 -19.74 -17.45 -11.43
CA ASP A 290 -20.01 -16.28 -12.25
C ASP A 290 -20.49 -16.68 -13.67
N PRO A 291 -20.90 -15.72 -14.52
CA PRO A 291 -21.33 -16.01 -15.88
C PRO A 291 -20.26 -16.66 -16.78
N ALA A 292 -18.98 -16.58 -16.41
CA ALA A 292 -17.86 -17.21 -17.14
C ALA A 292 -17.51 -18.60 -16.56
N LEU A 293 -18.38 -19.18 -15.72
CA LEU A 293 -18.18 -20.47 -15.06
C LEU A 293 -17.00 -20.53 -14.10
N ARG A 294 -16.64 -19.40 -13.50
CA ARG A 294 -15.62 -19.33 -12.45
C ARG A 294 -16.28 -19.41 -11.07
N MET A 295 -15.79 -20.32 -10.24
CA MET A 295 -16.25 -20.49 -8.86
C MET A 295 -15.45 -19.58 -7.93
N TYR A 296 -16.12 -18.77 -7.11
CA TYR A 296 -15.46 -18.05 -6.02
C TYR A 296 -15.09 -19.04 -4.91
N THR A 297 -13.82 -19.41 -4.89
CA THR A 297 -13.30 -20.48 -4.03
C THR A 297 -13.33 -20.06 -2.56
N TYR A 298 -13.75 -20.98 -1.68
CA TYR A 298 -13.66 -20.76 -0.25
C TYR A 298 -12.26 -21.14 0.26
N PHE A 299 -11.61 -20.19 0.92
CA PHE A 299 -10.28 -20.39 1.49
C PHE A 299 -10.38 -20.67 3.00
N TYR A 300 -10.14 -21.92 3.39
CA TYR A 300 -10.11 -22.40 4.77
C TYR A 300 -8.89 -21.87 5.52
N ARG A 301 -9.10 -21.26 6.68
CA ARG A 301 -8.01 -20.73 7.50
C ARG A 301 -7.35 -21.82 8.34
N ASP A 302 -6.10 -21.57 8.72
CA ASP A 302 -5.39 -22.38 9.69
C ASP A 302 -6.07 -22.30 11.06
N ILE A 303 -6.18 -23.44 11.74
CA ILE A 303 -6.84 -23.54 13.04
C ILE A 303 -5.78 -23.88 14.09
N ASN A 304 -5.60 -23.01 15.09
CA ASN A 304 -4.62 -23.17 16.17
C ASN A 304 -3.18 -23.45 15.66
N GLY A 305 -2.78 -22.75 14.59
CA GLY A 305 -1.46 -22.92 13.97
C GLY A 305 -1.27 -24.23 13.19
N ARG A 306 -2.34 -25.01 12.99
CA ARG A 306 -2.32 -26.17 12.09
C ARG A 306 -2.82 -25.76 10.71
N PRO A 307 -2.10 -26.14 9.63
CA PRO A 307 -2.55 -25.93 8.27
C PRO A 307 -3.96 -26.49 8.02
N ALA A 308 -4.75 -25.82 7.17
CA ALA A 308 -6.07 -26.29 6.78
C ALA A 308 -6.08 -27.70 6.17
N PHE A 309 -5.00 -28.06 5.46
CA PHE A 309 -4.80 -29.39 4.87
C PHE A 309 -3.49 -30.00 5.36
N PRO A 310 -3.43 -31.33 5.56
CA PRO A 310 -2.15 -31.99 5.84
C PRO A 310 -1.24 -31.87 4.62
N VAL A 311 -0.09 -31.23 4.80
CA VAL A 311 0.96 -31.07 3.78
C VAL A 311 2.17 -31.89 4.21
N ASP A 312 2.52 -32.88 3.41
CA ASP A 312 3.63 -33.79 3.64
C ASP A 312 4.74 -33.59 2.62
N SER A 313 6.00 -33.73 3.03
CA SER A 313 7.15 -33.64 2.12
C SER A 313 7.20 -34.82 1.17
N PHE A 314 7.42 -34.57 -0.13
CA PHE A 314 7.56 -35.62 -1.14
C PHE A 314 8.65 -36.63 -0.76
N TYR A 315 9.79 -36.16 -0.25
CA TYR A 315 10.89 -37.02 0.18
C TYR A 315 10.54 -37.90 1.39
N ASP A 316 9.82 -37.37 2.37
CA ASP A 316 9.43 -38.14 3.56
C ASP A 316 8.45 -39.27 3.22
N VAL A 317 7.59 -39.06 2.22
CA VAL A 317 6.70 -40.12 1.70
C VAL A 317 7.50 -41.13 0.88
N LEU A 318 8.38 -40.67 -0.01
CA LEU A 318 9.19 -41.53 -0.88
C LEU A 318 10.12 -42.46 -0.09
N THR A 319 10.65 -41.99 1.04
CA THR A 319 11.54 -42.78 1.91
C THR A 319 10.81 -43.67 2.91
N GLY A 320 9.47 -43.61 2.97
CA GLY A 320 8.66 -44.38 3.91
C GLY A 320 8.66 -43.86 5.34
N LYS A 321 9.19 -42.64 5.60
CA LYS A 321 9.07 -41.98 6.90
C LYS A 321 7.60 -41.66 7.23
N ILE A 322 6.81 -41.38 6.20
CA ILE A 322 5.36 -41.28 6.28
C ILE A 322 4.75 -42.54 5.65
N PRO A 323 3.97 -43.32 6.42
CA PRO A 323 3.39 -44.57 5.92
C PRO A 323 2.32 -44.31 4.85
N ALA A 324 2.30 -45.14 3.81
CA ALA A 324 1.37 -45.04 2.69
C ALA A 324 -0.10 -45.15 3.14
N GLU A 325 -0.38 -45.88 4.23
CA GLU A 325 -1.71 -46.06 4.81
C GLU A 325 -2.35 -44.73 5.24
N LYS A 326 -1.56 -43.68 5.47
CA LYS A 326 -2.06 -42.33 5.77
C LYS A 326 -2.97 -41.77 4.66
N TYR A 327 -2.75 -42.22 3.42
CA TYR A 327 -3.42 -41.72 2.21
C TYR A 327 -4.63 -42.57 1.80
N ARG A 328 -4.95 -43.64 2.53
CA ARG A 328 -6.09 -44.50 2.25
C ARG A 328 -7.39 -43.71 2.13
N ASP A 329 -8.12 -43.94 1.03
CA ASP A 329 -9.40 -43.30 0.72
C ASP A 329 -9.36 -41.76 0.64
N LYS A 330 -8.16 -41.17 0.48
CA LYS A 330 -7.96 -39.73 0.32
C LYS A 330 -7.70 -39.32 -1.12
N ILE A 331 -8.07 -38.09 -1.44
CA ILE A 331 -7.63 -37.35 -2.61
C ILE A 331 -6.24 -36.83 -2.30
N VAL A 332 -5.25 -37.34 -3.03
CA VAL A 332 -3.84 -36.96 -2.83
C VAL A 332 -3.42 -36.01 -3.94
N LEU A 333 -2.97 -34.81 -3.58
CA LEU A 333 -2.51 -33.81 -4.54
C LEU A 333 -0.99 -33.71 -4.49
N ILE A 334 -0.33 -33.95 -5.62
CA ILE A 334 1.13 -33.86 -5.75
C ILE A 334 1.47 -32.59 -6.53
N GLY A 335 2.24 -31.69 -5.92
CA GLY A 335 2.60 -30.44 -6.60
C GLY A 335 3.67 -29.60 -5.92
N ALA A 336 4.12 -28.58 -6.65
CA ALA A 336 5.20 -27.69 -6.23
C ALA A 336 4.76 -26.73 -5.11
N SER A 337 5.59 -26.65 -4.07
CA SER A 337 5.44 -25.68 -2.96
C SER A 337 6.72 -24.91 -2.66
N ALA A 338 7.89 -25.44 -3.05
CA ALA A 338 9.18 -24.81 -2.92
C ALA A 338 9.27 -23.48 -3.69
N ALA A 339 10.01 -22.52 -3.11
CA ALA A 339 10.26 -21.23 -3.73
C ALA A 339 11.09 -21.40 -5.02
N GLY A 340 10.65 -20.79 -6.12
CA GLY A 340 11.34 -20.88 -7.42
C GLY A 340 11.03 -22.13 -8.24
N VAL A 341 10.25 -23.08 -7.70
CA VAL A 341 9.72 -24.23 -8.45
C VAL A 341 8.23 -24.08 -8.72
N GLY A 342 7.45 -23.73 -7.70
CA GLY A 342 6.02 -23.42 -7.82
C GLY A 342 5.76 -21.91 -7.92
N THR A 343 4.59 -21.54 -8.42
CA THR A 343 4.11 -20.15 -8.31
C THR A 343 3.37 -19.98 -6.98
N LEU A 344 3.86 -19.08 -6.12
CA LEU A 344 3.11 -18.65 -4.95
C LEU A 344 2.00 -17.70 -5.40
N GLN A 345 0.79 -17.94 -4.92
CA GLN A 345 -0.40 -17.18 -5.28
C GLN A 345 -0.84 -16.35 -4.07
N VAL A 346 -1.21 -15.10 -4.32
CA VAL A 346 -1.89 -14.27 -3.32
C VAL A 346 -3.34 -14.74 -3.27
N THR A 347 -3.86 -15.02 -2.07
CA THR A 347 -5.23 -15.47 -1.83
C THR A 347 -5.86 -14.58 -0.75
N PRO A 348 -7.19 -14.60 -0.58
CA PRO A 348 -7.88 -13.83 0.45
C PRO A 348 -7.35 -14.02 1.89
N ILE A 349 -6.72 -15.16 2.18
CA ILE A 349 -6.25 -15.50 3.54
C ILE A 349 -4.72 -15.53 3.68
N ALA A 350 -3.97 -15.54 2.58
CA ALA A 350 -2.51 -15.68 2.60
C ALA A 350 -1.87 -14.97 1.40
N SER A 351 -0.79 -14.22 1.65
CA SER A 351 -0.04 -13.49 0.62
C SER A 351 0.89 -14.35 -0.23
N GLY A 352 1.02 -15.65 0.08
CA GLY A 352 1.89 -16.58 -0.64
C GLY A 352 1.50 -18.02 -0.36
N MET A 353 0.48 -18.52 -1.07
CA MET A 353 0.01 -19.89 -1.01
C MET A 353 0.53 -20.68 -2.20
N ALA A 354 1.04 -21.90 -1.97
CA ALA A 354 1.45 -22.78 -3.06
C ALA A 354 0.24 -23.19 -3.92
N SER A 355 0.41 -23.24 -5.24
CA SER A 355 -0.69 -23.55 -6.19
C SER A 355 -1.37 -24.90 -5.91
N VAL A 356 -0.62 -25.91 -5.44
CA VAL A 356 -1.19 -27.21 -5.04
C VAL A 356 -2.09 -27.10 -3.80
N VAL A 357 -1.79 -26.16 -2.90
CA VAL A 357 -2.63 -25.88 -1.72
C VAL A 357 -3.87 -25.10 -2.15
N THR A 358 -3.76 -24.12 -3.06
CA THR A 358 -4.92 -23.48 -3.69
C THR A 358 -5.84 -24.51 -4.33
N LEU A 359 -5.28 -25.50 -5.04
CA LEU A 359 -6.05 -26.60 -5.61
C LEU A 359 -6.78 -27.42 -4.53
N ALA A 360 -6.16 -27.67 -3.38
CA ALA A 360 -6.81 -28.31 -2.24
C ALA A 360 -8.00 -27.51 -1.71
N HIS A 361 -7.89 -26.17 -1.66
CA HIS A 361 -9.00 -25.28 -1.35
C HIS A 361 -10.15 -25.42 -2.36
N SER A 362 -9.85 -25.41 -3.66
CA SER A 362 -10.85 -25.56 -4.72
C SER A 362 -11.56 -26.92 -4.66
N VAL A 363 -10.81 -28.02 -4.52
CA VAL A 363 -11.39 -29.37 -4.40
C VAL A 363 -12.25 -29.50 -3.14
N SER A 364 -11.77 -28.99 -1.99
CA SER A 364 -12.55 -29.00 -0.74
C SER A 364 -13.82 -28.17 -0.86
N SER A 365 -13.74 -26.99 -1.49
CA SER A 365 -14.86 -26.09 -1.77
C SER A 365 -15.95 -26.81 -2.57
N ILE A 366 -15.56 -27.53 -3.62
CA ILE A 366 -16.49 -28.33 -4.43
C ILE A 366 -17.12 -29.44 -3.58
N LEU A 367 -16.32 -30.25 -2.87
CA LEU A 367 -16.84 -31.39 -2.09
C LEU A 367 -17.77 -30.99 -0.93
N LYS A 368 -17.49 -29.85 -0.29
CA LYS A 368 -18.29 -29.34 0.84
C LYS A 368 -19.45 -28.45 0.42
N GLY A 369 -19.43 -27.91 -0.80
CA GLY A 369 -20.38 -26.89 -1.21
C GLY A 369 -20.07 -25.52 -0.59
N ASP A 370 -18.79 -25.28 -0.30
CA ASP A 370 -18.30 -24.04 0.29
C ASP A 370 -17.76 -23.16 -0.82
N PHE A 371 -18.56 -22.21 -1.30
CA PHE A 371 -18.15 -21.23 -2.30
C PHE A 371 -19.00 -19.97 -2.15
N PHE A 372 -18.49 -18.85 -2.65
CA PHE A 372 -19.23 -17.59 -2.63
C PHE A 372 -20.05 -17.41 -3.91
N VAL A 373 -21.22 -16.80 -3.78
CA VAL A 373 -22.13 -16.57 -4.91
C VAL A 373 -22.42 -15.08 -5.05
N ALA A 374 -22.28 -14.57 -6.26
CA ALA A 374 -22.80 -13.27 -6.65
C ALA A 374 -24.09 -13.49 -7.46
N PRO A 375 -25.27 -13.54 -6.81
CA PRO A 375 -26.48 -13.92 -7.50
C PRO A 375 -26.86 -12.87 -8.57
N PRO A 376 -27.56 -13.25 -9.66
CA PRO A 376 -27.88 -12.33 -10.76
C PRO A 376 -28.64 -11.08 -10.33
N TRP A 377 -29.50 -11.20 -9.30
CA TRP A 377 -30.27 -10.08 -8.74
C TRP A 377 -29.41 -9.11 -7.89
N ALA A 378 -28.18 -9.49 -7.51
CA ALA A 378 -27.29 -8.65 -6.70
C ALA A 378 -26.97 -7.33 -7.38
N GLY A 379 -26.81 -7.31 -8.71
CA GLY A 379 -26.56 -6.08 -9.46
C GLY A 379 -27.73 -5.08 -9.36
N LEU A 380 -28.97 -5.56 -9.43
CA LEU A 380 -30.16 -4.73 -9.23
C LEU A 380 -30.27 -4.24 -7.78
N ALA A 381 -29.96 -5.10 -6.80
CA ALA A 381 -29.97 -4.73 -5.38
C ALA A 381 -28.90 -3.67 -5.05
N GLN A 382 -27.68 -3.82 -5.59
CA GLN A 382 -26.60 -2.84 -5.49
C GLN A 382 -27.02 -1.49 -6.07
N PHE A 383 -27.61 -1.49 -7.28
CA PHE A 383 -28.11 -0.27 -7.90
C PHE A 383 -29.24 0.37 -7.08
N GLY A 384 -30.15 -0.43 -6.53
CA GLY A 384 -31.19 0.03 -5.61
C GLY A 384 -30.61 0.71 -4.35
N ALA A 385 -29.63 0.07 -3.70
CA ALA A 385 -28.94 0.65 -2.55
C ALA A 385 -28.24 1.97 -2.91
N PHE A 386 -27.58 2.01 -4.07
CA PHE A 386 -26.97 3.23 -4.60
C PHE A 386 -27.98 4.37 -4.77
N LEU A 387 -29.13 4.11 -5.39
CA LEU A 387 -30.19 5.09 -5.58
C LEU A 387 -30.75 5.60 -4.24
N LEU A 388 -30.92 4.73 -3.26
CA LEU A 388 -31.39 5.12 -1.92
C LEU A 388 -30.38 6.06 -1.22
N ILE A 389 -29.08 5.75 -1.31
CA ILE A 389 -28.03 6.63 -0.77
C ILE A 389 -27.97 7.96 -1.53
N ALA A 390 -28.07 7.93 -2.86
CA ALA A 390 -28.11 9.16 -3.66
C ALA A 390 -29.32 10.03 -3.27
N LEU A 391 -30.52 9.44 -3.13
CA LEU A 391 -31.71 10.15 -2.70
C LEU A 391 -31.55 10.75 -1.29
N TYR A 392 -30.94 10.00 -0.37
CA TYR A 392 -30.62 10.49 0.97
C TYR A 392 -29.73 11.74 0.91
N LEU A 393 -28.63 11.70 0.15
CA LEU A 393 -27.69 12.82 0.01
C LEU A 393 -28.32 14.05 -0.68
N ILE A 394 -29.17 13.83 -1.67
CA ILE A 394 -29.78 14.89 -2.49
C ILE A 394 -30.96 15.56 -1.77
N ALA A 395 -31.83 14.76 -1.14
CA ALA A 395 -33.13 15.24 -0.65
C ALA A 395 -33.21 15.37 0.88
N LEU A 396 -32.62 14.44 1.63
CA LEU A 396 -32.79 14.36 3.08
C LEU A 396 -31.67 15.09 3.83
N LEU A 397 -30.40 14.79 3.51
CA LEU A 397 -29.24 15.37 4.22
C LEU A 397 -29.24 16.91 4.26
N PRO A 398 -29.58 17.65 3.18
CA PRO A 398 -29.63 19.12 3.22
C PRO A 398 -30.70 19.68 4.16
N ARG A 399 -31.73 18.88 4.49
CA ARG A 399 -32.84 19.28 5.37
C ARG A 399 -32.55 18.98 6.85
N LEU A 400 -31.51 18.19 7.13
CA LEU A 400 -31.14 17.83 8.49
C LEU A 400 -30.18 18.87 9.09
N ASN A 401 -30.20 18.97 10.42
CA ASN A 401 -29.13 19.65 11.13
C ASN A 401 -27.83 18.80 11.03
N ALA A 402 -26.67 19.42 11.29
CA ALA A 402 -25.39 18.75 11.10
C ALA A 402 -25.23 17.50 12.00
N ALA A 403 -25.67 17.58 13.27
CA ALA A 403 -25.56 16.48 14.23
C ALA A 403 -26.42 15.26 13.84
N ILE A 404 -27.70 15.46 13.53
CA ILE A 404 -28.61 14.39 13.09
C ILE A 404 -28.14 13.84 11.74
N GLY A 405 -27.70 14.71 10.83
CA GLY A 405 -27.14 14.30 9.54
C GLY A 405 -25.96 13.35 9.70
N ALA A 406 -25.02 13.67 10.61
CA ALA A 406 -23.87 12.81 10.91
C ALA A 406 -24.29 11.46 11.53
N VAL A 407 -25.21 11.46 12.49
CA VAL A 407 -25.71 10.23 13.12
C VAL A 407 -26.41 9.31 12.11
N VAL A 408 -27.29 9.86 11.27
CA VAL A 408 -28.00 9.08 10.24
C VAL A 408 -27.01 8.55 9.19
N THR A 409 -26.02 9.35 8.79
CA THR A 409 -24.96 8.91 7.86
C THR A 409 -24.16 7.75 8.45
N ALA A 410 -23.74 7.86 9.72
CA ALA A 410 -23.00 6.80 10.41
C ALA A 410 -23.82 5.51 10.53
N ALA A 411 -25.12 5.62 10.87
CA ALA A 411 -26.02 4.48 10.96
C ALA A 411 -26.23 3.77 9.61
N LEU A 412 -26.44 4.52 8.52
CA LEU A 412 -26.56 3.97 7.17
C LEU A 412 -25.26 3.30 6.72
N PHE A 413 -24.11 3.90 7.00
CA PHE A 413 -22.80 3.33 6.67
C PHE A 413 -22.58 2.01 7.43
N ALA A 414 -22.84 2.00 8.74
CA ALA A 414 -22.77 0.79 9.55
C ALA A 414 -23.73 -0.30 9.06
N ALA A 415 -24.94 0.07 8.63
CA ALA A 415 -25.91 -0.88 8.08
C ALA A 415 -25.44 -1.50 6.75
N LEU A 416 -24.83 -0.72 5.85
CA LEU A 416 -24.25 -1.23 4.60
C LEU A 416 -23.10 -2.21 4.86
N LEU A 417 -22.18 -1.85 5.77
CA LEU A 417 -21.08 -2.74 6.14
C LEU A 417 -21.61 -4.02 6.82
N ALA A 418 -22.52 -3.88 7.79
CA ALA A 418 -23.12 -5.01 8.46
C ALA A 418 -23.84 -5.95 7.48
N ALA A 419 -24.63 -5.39 6.54
CA ALA A 419 -25.29 -6.17 5.51
C ALA A 419 -24.28 -6.95 4.65
N HIS A 420 -23.20 -6.31 4.19
CA HIS A 420 -22.14 -6.97 3.43
C HIS A 420 -21.51 -8.14 4.22
N PHE A 421 -21.07 -7.90 5.45
CA PHE A 421 -20.41 -8.92 6.27
C PHE A 421 -21.37 -10.04 6.70
N ILE A 422 -22.62 -9.74 7.04
CA ILE A 422 -23.62 -10.75 7.39
C ILE A 422 -23.89 -11.65 6.20
N LEU A 423 -24.12 -11.10 5.00
CA LEU A 423 -24.36 -11.90 3.79
C LEU A 423 -23.18 -12.80 3.44
N MET A 424 -21.95 -12.27 3.54
CA MET A 424 -20.73 -13.04 3.29
C MET A 424 -20.54 -14.15 4.32
N THR A 425 -20.65 -13.86 5.61
CA THR A 425 -20.34 -14.82 6.68
C THR A 425 -21.43 -15.87 6.90
N THR A 426 -22.70 -15.52 6.71
CA THR A 426 -23.84 -16.41 6.99
C THR A 426 -24.39 -17.09 5.74
N GLN A 427 -24.44 -16.40 4.60
CA GLN A 427 -25.06 -16.90 3.37
C GLN A 427 -24.03 -17.19 2.27
N ALA A 428 -22.74 -16.93 2.49
CA ALA A 428 -21.70 -16.99 1.46
C ALA A 428 -22.10 -16.23 0.18
N MET A 429 -22.80 -15.10 0.33
CA MET A 429 -23.20 -14.27 -0.80
C MET A 429 -22.38 -13.00 -0.83
N TRP A 430 -21.76 -12.76 -1.98
CA TRP A 430 -21.00 -11.54 -2.23
C TRP A 430 -21.89 -10.49 -2.88
N MET A 431 -22.22 -9.46 -2.10
CA MET A 431 -22.94 -8.28 -2.57
C MET A 431 -22.01 -7.06 -2.53
N GLN A 432 -21.84 -6.41 -3.67
CA GLN A 432 -20.95 -5.26 -3.84
C GLN A 432 -21.58 -3.99 -3.25
N LEU A 433 -21.34 -3.73 -1.97
CA LEU A 433 -21.93 -2.62 -1.21
C LEU A 433 -20.92 -1.51 -0.85
N MET A 434 -19.66 -1.63 -1.27
CA MET A 434 -18.66 -0.58 -1.02
C MET A 434 -18.90 0.65 -1.88
N LEU A 435 -19.44 0.50 -3.10
CA LEU A 435 -19.84 1.64 -3.93
C LEU A 435 -20.86 2.58 -3.24
N PRO A 436 -22.05 2.12 -2.80
CA PRO A 436 -22.97 2.97 -2.07
C PRO A 436 -22.40 3.47 -0.73
N ALA A 437 -21.56 2.69 -0.04
CA ALA A 437 -20.92 3.11 1.20
C ALA A 437 -19.91 4.25 1.00
N ALA A 438 -19.10 4.18 -0.05
CA ALA A 438 -18.15 5.22 -0.42
C ALA A 438 -18.86 6.50 -0.89
N LEU A 439 -19.92 6.37 -1.70
CA LEU A 439 -20.78 7.50 -2.08
C LEU A 439 -21.34 8.21 -0.84
N LEU A 440 -21.82 7.46 0.15
CA LEU A 440 -22.37 8.00 1.39
C LEU A 440 -21.35 8.85 2.15
N LEU A 441 -20.14 8.33 2.37
CA LEU A 441 -19.10 9.04 3.12
C LEU A 441 -18.57 10.28 2.38
N VAL A 442 -18.19 10.12 1.10
CA VAL A 442 -17.64 11.22 0.30
C VAL A 442 -18.71 12.28 0.03
N GLY A 443 -19.93 11.85 -0.27
CA GLY A 443 -21.07 12.75 -0.46
C GLY A 443 -21.38 13.56 0.79
N HIS A 444 -21.39 12.93 1.97
CA HIS A 444 -21.57 13.62 3.25
C HIS A 444 -20.46 14.66 3.49
N LEU A 445 -19.20 14.28 3.31
CA LEU A 445 -18.05 15.16 3.53
C LEU A 445 -18.08 16.39 2.60
N LEU A 446 -18.35 16.20 1.31
CA LEU A 446 -18.39 17.29 0.35
C LEU A 446 -19.54 18.27 0.61
N LEU A 447 -20.74 17.76 0.92
CA LEU A 447 -21.91 18.59 1.19
C LEU A 447 -21.76 19.37 2.51
N THR A 448 -21.22 18.74 3.54
CA THR A 448 -20.97 19.42 4.84
C THR A 448 -19.87 20.48 4.74
N THR A 449 -18.78 20.17 4.03
CA THR A 449 -17.69 21.14 3.78
C THR A 449 -18.19 22.35 3.00
N LYS A 450 -18.98 22.14 1.93
CA LYS A 450 -19.60 23.23 1.18
C LYS A 450 -20.47 24.11 2.06
N ARG A 451 -21.31 23.49 2.91
CA ARG A 451 -22.20 24.21 3.84
C ARG A 451 -21.39 25.05 4.83
N PHE A 452 -20.31 24.51 5.38
CA PHE A 452 -19.41 25.23 6.28
C PHE A 452 -18.79 26.47 5.59
N LEU A 453 -18.19 26.29 4.41
CA LEU A 453 -17.57 27.38 3.65
C LEU A 453 -18.56 28.47 3.20
N MET A 454 -19.78 28.09 2.83
CA MET A 454 -20.83 29.07 2.50
C MET A 454 -21.31 29.85 3.72
N THR A 455 -21.39 29.21 4.88
CA THR A 455 -21.81 29.85 6.13
C THR A 455 -20.76 30.86 6.61
N GLU A 456 -19.46 30.56 6.49
CA GLU A 456 -18.38 31.51 6.81
C GLU A 456 -18.37 32.74 5.89
N LYS A 457 -18.58 32.57 4.58
CA LYS A 457 -18.70 33.71 3.65
C LYS A 457 -19.89 34.60 3.98
N GLY A 458 -21.01 34.02 4.42
CA GLY A 458 -22.17 34.78 4.91
C GLY A 458 -21.84 35.59 6.17
N LYS A 459 -21.08 35.00 7.09
CA LYS A 459 -20.63 35.66 8.32
C LYS A 459 -19.70 36.84 8.05
N GLN A 460 -18.72 36.69 7.15
CA GLN A 460 -17.81 37.78 6.77
C GLN A 460 -18.54 38.99 6.17
N LYS A 461 -19.56 38.74 5.33
CA LYS A 461 -20.39 39.81 4.76
C LYS A 461 -21.21 40.53 5.83
N SER A 462 -21.80 39.77 6.76
CA SER A 462 -22.54 40.33 7.90
C SER A 462 -21.64 41.13 8.85
N ASP A 463 -20.41 40.67 9.08
CA ASP A 463 -19.45 41.36 9.94
C ASP A 463 -18.99 42.68 9.30
N ALA A 464 -18.82 42.73 7.97
CA ALA A 464 -18.52 43.95 7.23
C ALA A 464 -19.66 44.98 7.25
N GLU A 465 -20.91 44.55 7.05
CA GLU A 465 -22.10 45.43 7.14
C GLU A 465 -22.28 45.98 8.58
N SER A 466 -21.93 45.20 9.61
CA SER A 466 -21.95 45.65 11.01
C SER A 466 -20.88 46.72 11.30
N ALA A 467 -19.71 46.62 10.69
CA ALA A 467 -18.62 47.59 10.84
C ALA A 467 -19.01 48.97 10.27
N GLU A 468 -19.62 49.02 9.07
CA GLU A 468 -20.09 50.28 8.48
C GLU A 468 -21.19 50.95 9.32
N SER A 469 -22.12 50.15 9.86
CA SER A 469 -23.17 50.65 10.75
C SER A 469 -22.60 51.30 12.01
N ASN A 470 -21.60 50.68 12.65
CA ASN A 470 -20.94 51.24 13.83
C ASN A 470 -20.17 52.54 13.50
N ARG A 471 -19.59 52.65 12.30
CA ARG A 471 -18.91 53.86 11.85
C ARG A 471 -19.87 55.05 11.72
N MET A 472 -21.04 54.83 11.12
CA MET A 472 -22.08 55.86 10.97
C MET A 472 -22.63 56.32 12.32
N LEU A 473 -22.86 55.39 13.25
CA LEU A 473 -23.30 55.72 14.61
C LEU A 473 -22.24 56.53 15.36
N GLY A 474 -20.96 56.18 15.24
CA GLY A 474 -19.87 56.93 15.86
C GLY A 474 -19.80 58.38 15.39
N LEU A 475 -19.93 58.62 14.07
CA LEU A 475 -19.96 59.96 13.49
C LEU A 475 -21.17 60.79 13.97
N ALA A 476 -22.35 60.15 14.09
CA ALA A 476 -23.55 60.81 14.60
C ALA A 476 -23.37 61.28 16.06
N PHE A 477 -22.82 60.43 16.93
CA PHE A 477 -22.56 60.79 18.33
C PHE A 477 -21.46 61.85 18.47
N GLN A 478 -20.44 61.82 17.61
CA GLN A 478 -19.41 62.86 17.55
C GLN A 478 -20.03 64.23 17.21
N GLY A 479 -20.91 64.29 16.20
CA GLY A 479 -21.64 65.51 15.84
C GLY A 479 -22.56 66.05 16.94
N GLN A 480 -23.09 65.19 17.81
CA GLN A 480 -23.88 65.57 18.98
C GLN A 480 -23.02 65.96 20.20
N GLY A 481 -21.69 65.88 20.08
CA GLY A 481 -20.75 66.20 21.15
C GLY A 481 -20.60 65.11 22.23
N GLN A 482 -21.16 63.93 22.01
CA GLN A 482 -21.05 62.74 22.86
C GLN A 482 -19.82 61.90 22.49
N LEU A 483 -18.64 62.48 22.73
CA LEU A 483 -17.36 61.98 22.21
C LEU A 483 -16.96 60.60 22.77
N ASP A 484 -17.35 60.27 24.00
CA ASP A 484 -17.06 58.98 24.63
C ASP A 484 -17.76 57.81 23.91
N ILE A 485 -19.05 57.99 23.63
CA ILE A 485 -19.86 57.00 22.94
C ILE A 485 -19.38 56.86 21.49
N ALA A 486 -18.98 57.97 20.86
CA ALA A 486 -18.37 57.96 19.54
C ALA A 486 -17.10 57.10 19.51
N PHE A 487 -16.21 57.28 20.50
CA PHE A 487 -14.97 56.48 20.59
C PHE A 487 -15.26 54.98 20.75
N ASP A 488 -16.21 54.60 21.63
CA ASP A 488 -16.61 53.21 21.82
C ASP A 488 -17.20 52.56 20.55
N LYS A 489 -17.86 53.34 19.70
CA LYS A 489 -18.38 52.87 18.41
C LYS A 489 -17.28 52.72 17.37
N PHE A 490 -16.36 53.68 17.28
CA PHE A 490 -15.23 53.59 16.35
C PHE A 490 -14.28 52.43 16.68
N ARG A 491 -14.11 52.07 17.95
CA ARG A 491 -13.33 50.89 18.36
C ARG A 491 -13.89 49.55 17.88
N LYS A 492 -15.15 49.52 17.42
CA LYS A 492 -15.81 48.33 16.86
C LYS A 492 -15.70 48.24 15.34
N VAL A 493 -15.09 49.23 14.70
CA VAL A 493 -14.83 49.27 13.26
C VAL A 493 -13.39 48.80 13.02
N PRO A 494 -13.14 47.92 12.02
CA PRO A 494 -11.79 47.57 11.62
C PRO A 494 -10.97 48.82 11.30
N MET A 495 -9.72 48.87 11.79
CA MET A 495 -8.86 50.04 11.61
C MET A 495 -8.38 50.14 10.16
N ASP A 496 -8.65 51.26 9.51
CA ASP A 496 -8.16 51.62 8.18
C ASP A 496 -7.77 53.12 8.15
N ASP A 497 -7.14 53.57 7.07
CA ASP A 497 -6.68 54.96 6.94
C ASP A 497 -7.85 55.97 7.04
N SER A 498 -9.05 55.55 6.65
CA SER A 498 -10.26 56.38 6.71
C SER A 498 -10.80 56.55 8.13
N LEU A 499 -10.74 55.51 8.96
CA LEU A 499 -11.07 55.55 10.39
C LEU A 499 -10.00 56.29 11.18
N MET A 500 -8.73 56.18 10.79
CA MET A 500 -7.63 56.96 11.38
C MET A 500 -7.87 58.47 11.26
N GLU A 501 -8.39 58.96 10.14
CA GLU A 501 -8.77 60.38 10.02
C GLU A 501 -9.93 60.75 10.95
N VAL A 502 -10.92 59.86 11.11
CA VAL A 502 -12.07 60.10 11.99
C VAL A 502 -11.66 60.12 13.46
N LEU A 503 -10.81 59.18 13.89
CA LEU A 503 -10.26 59.12 15.24
C LEU A 503 -9.32 60.29 15.54
N TYR A 504 -8.54 60.74 14.55
CA TYR A 504 -7.70 61.93 14.70
C TYR A 504 -8.54 63.16 15.03
N ASN A 505 -9.62 63.39 14.27
CA ASN A 505 -10.55 64.49 14.51
C ASN A 505 -11.25 64.36 15.87
N LEU A 506 -11.60 63.14 16.29
CA LEU A 506 -12.17 62.88 17.61
C LEU A 506 -11.19 63.22 18.74
N GLY A 507 -9.89 62.90 18.59
CA GLY A 507 -8.85 63.29 19.54
C GLY A 507 -8.72 64.81 19.67
N LEU A 508 -8.80 65.53 18.55
CA LEU A 508 -8.84 67.01 18.55
C LEU A 508 -10.11 67.56 19.24
N ASP A 509 -11.26 66.90 19.08
CA ASP A 509 -12.49 67.29 19.77
C ASP A 509 -12.37 67.18 21.30
N PHE A 510 -11.68 66.13 21.78
CA PHE A 510 -11.36 65.97 23.20
C PHE A 510 -10.36 67.05 23.70
N GLU A 511 -9.35 67.42 22.91
CA GLU A 511 -8.44 68.52 23.23
C GLU A 511 -9.19 69.86 23.34
N ARG A 512 -10.10 70.16 22.39
CA ARG A 512 -10.92 71.39 22.42
C ARG A 512 -11.77 71.51 23.68
N LYS A 513 -12.23 70.39 24.24
CA LYS A 513 -12.99 70.33 25.49
C LYS A 513 -12.10 70.23 26.75
N ARG A 514 -10.78 70.36 26.62
CA ARG A 514 -9.78 70.22 27.70
C ARG A 514 -9.79 68.84 28.39
N GLN A 515 -10.23 67.80 27.69
CA GLN A 515 -10.27 66.42 28.19
C GLN A 515 -9.02 65.64 27.74
N PHE A 516 -7.84 66.10 28.20
CA PHE A 516 -6.54 65.61 27.71
C PHE A 516 -6.29 64.12 27.98
N ASN A 517 -6.78 63.57 29.10
CA ASN A 517 -6.68 62.14 29.41
C ASN A 517 -7.41 61.26 28.38
N LYS A 518 -8.54 61.75 27.86
CA LYS A 518 -9.33 61.04 26.85
C LYS A 518 -8.74 61.21 25.46
N ALA A 519 -8.26 62.41 25.13
CA ALA A 519 -7.50 62.65 23.90
C ALA A 519 -6.25 61.74 23.82
N GLU A 520 -5.51 61.61 24.92
CA GLU A 520 -4.37 60.68 25.03
C GLU A 520 -4.79 59.23 24.73
N SER A 521 -5.94 58.77 25.26
CA SER A 521 -6.44 57.42 25.00
C SER A 521 -6.80 57.16 23.53
N VAL A 522 -7.34 58.17 22.84
CA VAL A 522 -7.65 58.08 21.39
C VAL A 522 -6.36 58.06 20.58
N PHE A 523 -5.42 58.98 20.86
CA PHE A 523 -4.15 59.05 20.13
C PHE A 523 -3.26 57.83 20.38
N LYS A 524 -3.27 57.27 21.59
CA LYS A 524 -2.57 56.02 21.90
C LYS A 524 -3.17 54.84 21.13
N TYR A 525 -4.49 54.75 21.06
CA TYR A 525 -5.18 53.73 20.28
C TYR A 525 -4.85 53.82 18.78
N MET A 526 -4.66 55.03 18.24
CA MET A 526 -4.19 55.23 16.87
C MET A 526 -2.72 54.86 16.67
N ALA A 527 -1.86 55.18 17.65
CA ALA A 527 -0.42 54.93 17.58
C ALA A 527 -0.06 53.43 17.59
N GLU A 528 -0.92 52.59 18.18
CA GLU A 528 -0.81 51.13 18.11
C GLU A 528 -0.92 50.60 16.67
N TYR A 529 -1.64 51.31 15.78
CA TYR A 529 -1.81 50.92 14.38
C TYR A 529 -0.79 51.57 13.45
N ASN A 530 -0.68 52.90 13.49
CA ASN A 530 0.29 53.65 12.69
C ASN A 530 0.84 54.85 13.47
N PRO A 531 2.03 54.72 14.09
CA PRO A 531 2.61 55.79 14.90
C PRO A 531 3.06 57.00 14.05
N LYS A 532 3.35 56.81 12.76
CA LYS A 532 3.79 57.88 11.86
C LYS A 532 2.63 58.62 11.17
N PHE A 533 1.39 58.44 11.64
CA PHE A 533 0.23 59.09 11.06
C PHE A 533 0.20 60.59 11.41
N ARG A 534 0.44 61.46 10.42
CA ARG A 534 0.50 62.93 10.58
C ARG A 534 1.51 63.37 11.67
N ASP A 535 1.07 64.13 12.66
CA ASP A 535 1.83 64.67 13.80
C ASP A 535 1.50 63.93 15.12
N LEU A 536 1.00 62.69 15.03
CA LEU A 536 0.48 61.92 16.17
C LEU A 536 1.51 61.75 17.29
N ASP A 537 2.78 61.46 16.98
CA ASP A 537 3.86 61.33 17.98
C ASP A 537 4.05 62.63 18.79
N ALA A 538 4.01 63.79 18.13
CA ALA A 538 4.16 65.09 18.79
C ALA A 538 2.93 65.41 19.66
N ARG A 539 1.72 65.10 19.17
CA ARG A 539 0.46 65.32 19.91
C ARG A 539 0.29 64.39 21.10
N LEU A 540 0.73 63.14 20.97
CA LEU A 540 0.70 62.18 22.08
C LEU A 540 1.65 62.63 23.20
N ALA A 541 2.85 63.12 22.86
CA ALA A 541 3.77 63.69 23.84
C ALA A 541 3.19 64.95 24.52
N GLN A 542 2.52 65.82 23.76
CA GLN A 542 1.88 67.03 24.27
C GLN A 542 0.69 66.73 25.19
N THR A 543 -0.24 65.86 24.77
CA THR A 543 -1.42 65.48 25.55
C THR A 543 -1.05 64.72 26.83
N LYS A 544 0.01 63.91 26.79
CA LYS A 544 0.58 63.24 27.96
C LYS A 544 1.18 64.23 28.97
N ALA A 545 1.94 65.23 28.52
CA ALA A 545 2.46 66.27 29.41
C ALA A 545 1.33 67.11 30.04
N MET A 546 0.26 67.38 29.28
CA MET A 546 -0.91 68.12 29.76
C MET A 546 -1.80 67.29 30.70
N SER A 547 -1.91 65.96 30.51
CA SER A 547 -2.63 65.07 31.44
C SER A 547 -1.88 64.93 32.77
N GLU A 548 -0.55 64.77 32.73
CA GLU A 548 0.29 64.65 33.93
C GLU A 548 0.33 65.95 34.76
N THR A 549 0.27 67.13 34.12
CA THR A 549 0.28 68.43 34.82
C THR A 549 -0.99 68.69 35.64
N ILE A 550 -2.13 68.11 35.24
CA ILE A 550 -3.43 68.28 35.94
C ILE A 550 -3.51 67.38 37.19
N ILE A 551 -2.71 66.31 37.27
CA ILE A 551 -2.72 65.34 38.38
C ILE A 551 -1.88 65.81 39.58
N LEU A 552 -0.93 66.75 39.39
CA LEU A 552 -0.02 67.23 40.43
C LEU A 552 -0.51 68.47 41.23
N GLY A 553 -1.70 69.00 40.96
CA GLY A 553 -2.26 70.18 41.63
C GLY A 553 -3.46 69.87 42.53
N GLY A 554 -3.23 69.28 43.73
CA GLY A 554 -4.30 69.04 44.71
C GLY A 554 -3.88 68.38 46.03
N SER A 555 -3.46 69.19 47.01
CA SER A 555 -3.59 69.09 48.49
C SER A 555 -3.66 67.73 49.25
N SER A 556 -2.63 67.52 50.10
CA SER A 556 -2.62 67.01 51.50
C SER A 556 -3.06 65.58 51.89
N GLY A 557 -2.15 64.80 52.50
CA GLY A 557 -2.46 63.75 53.49
C GLY A 557 -1.50 62.55 53.52
N ARG A 558 -0.75 62.40 54.62
CA ARG A 558 0.09 61.22 54.96
C ARG A 558 -0.76 59.98 55.30
N SER A 559 -0.37 58.80 54.82
CA SER A 559 -0.19 57.58 55.63
C SER A 559 0.27 56.38 54.79
N ASN A 560 1.11 55.53 55.39
CA ASN A 560 1.57 54.25 54.87
C ASN A 560 0.46 53.19 54.81
N ASP A 561 0.71 52.24 53.89
CA ASP A 561 0.40 50.82 53.93
C ASP A 561 -0.87 50.28 53.22
N SER A 562 -0.60 49.26 52.41
CA SER A 562 -1.46 48.20 51.89
C SER A 562 -2.55 48.54 50.85
N THR A 563 -2.39 48.07 49.61
CA THR A 563 -3.17 46.95 49.01
C THR A 563 -2.73 46.65 47.57
N MET A 564 -2.42 45.37 47.38
CA MET A 564 -2.33 44.54 46.17
C MET A 564 -2.97 44.99 44.83
N LYS A 565 -2.32 44.48 43.76
CA LYS A 565 -2.81 44.15 42.40
C LYS A 565 -2.96 45.35 41.44
N LEU A 566 -2.52 45.30 40.19
CA LEU A 566 -2.63 44.19 39.24
C LEU A 566 -1.58 44.38 38.13
N ASP A 567 -0.57 43.49 38.06
CA ASP A 567 0.22 43.36 36.83
C ASP A 567 -0.70 42.87 35.71
N ARG A 568 -0.64 43.57 34.58
CA ARG A 568 -1.38 43.24 33.37
C ARG A 568 -0.84 41.94 32.77
N ALA A 569 -1.40 40.81 33.20
CA ALA A 569 -1.41 39.60 32.39
C ALA A 569 -2.73 39.56 31.61
N GLY A 570 -2.64 39.42 30.29
CA GLY A 570 -3.81 39.31 29.44
C GLY A 570 -3.66 38.47 28.19
N VAL A 571 -2.45 38.04 27.81
CA VAL A 571 -2.22 36.87 26.95
C VAL A 571 -0.88 36.29 27.39
N SER A 572 -0.89 35.27 28.24
CA SER A 572 0.30 34.45 28.45
C SER A 572 0.64 33.82 27.09
N LYS A 573 1.87 34.03 26.59
CA LYS A 573 2.32 33.29 25.41
C LYS A 573 2.19 31.79 25.71
N PRO A 574 1.68 30.98 24.77
CA PRO A 574 1.50 29.56 25.00
C PRO A 574 2.85 28.92 25.37
N MET A 575 2.85 28.11 26.43
CA MET A 575 4.02 27.40 26.92
C MET A 575 3.99 25.96 26.43
N LEU A 576 5.17 25.39 26.17
CA LEU A 576 5.35 23.97 25.92
C LEU A 576 6.66 23.51 26.57
N GLY A 577 6.54 22.59 27.51
CA GLY A 577 7.54 22.32 28.54
C GLY A 577 7.85 23.58 29.32
N ARG A 578 9.15 23.89 29.40
CA ARG A 578 9.64 25.14 29.99
C ARG A 578 9.74 26.30 28.99
N TYR A 579 9.40 26.09 27.73
CA TYR A 579 9.68 27.05 26.65
C TYR A 579 8.45 27.90 26.31
N GLU A 580 8.67 29.20 26.13
CA GLU A 580 7.67 30.13 25.61
C GLU A 580 7.60 30.02 24.09
N ILE A 581 6.43 29.72 23.52
CA ILE A 581 6.22 29.69 22.07
C ILE A 581 6.05 31.13 21.55
N GLU A 582 6.85 31.50 20.55
CA GLU A 582 6.78 32.81 19.91
C GLU A 582 5.98 32.80 18.61
N LYS A 583 6.25 31.83 17.73
CA LYS A 583 5.54 31.66 16.45
C LYS A 583 5.73 30.26 15.87
N GLU A 584 4.82 29.84 14.99
CA GLU A 584 5.02 28.65 14.17
C GLU A 584 6.06 28.92 13.07
N LEU A 585 7.03 28.02 12.91
CA LEU A 585 8.05 28.05 11.85
C LEU A 585 7.62 27.24 10.62
N GLY A 586 6.85 26.17 10.83
CA GLY A 586 6.27 25.38 9.75
C GLY A 586 5.57 24.11 10.25
N LYS A 587 4.74 23.54 9.37
CA LYS A 587 3.98 22.32 9.61
C LYS A 587 4.45 21.21 8.66
N GLY A 588 4.96 20.13 9.21
CA GLY A 588 5.41 18.95 8.47
C GLY A 588 4.39 17.81 8.51
N ALA A 589 4.73 16.70 7.85
CA ALA A 589 3.90 15.48 7.80
C ALA A 589 3.71 14.82 9.18
N MET A 590 4.65 15.03 10.11
CA MET A 590 4.71 14.36 11.41
C MET A 590 4.46 15.32 12.59
N GLY A 591 4.10 16.59 12.33
CA GLY A 591 3.84 17.57 13.39
C GLY A 591 4.22 19.02 13.06
N VAL A 592 4.17 19.89 14.07
CA VAL A 592 4.40 21.34 13.94
C VAL A 592 5.73 21.73 14.60
N VAL A 593 6.49 22.60 13.94
CA VAL A 593 7.73 23.18 14.47
C VAL A 593 7.48 24.63 14.87
N TYR A 594 7.78 24.96 16.12
CA TYR A 594 7.63 26.28 16.71
C TYR A 594 8.99 26.94 16.96
N LEU A 595 9.06 28.26 16.82
CA LEU A 595 10.10 29.09 17.40
C LEU A 595 9.73 29.31 18.86
N GLY A 596 10.64 28.96 19.77
CA GLY A 596 10.47 29.18 21.18
C GLY A 596 11.67 29.84 21.84
N LYS A 597 11.47 30.25 23.09
CA LYS A 597 12.50 30.84 23.93
C LYS A 597 12.52 30.15 25.29
N ASP A 598 13.71 29.79 25.76
CA ASP A 598 13.91 29.38 27.15
C ASP A 598 13.91 30.64 28.03
N PRO A 599 12.89 30.85 28.90
CA PRO A 599 12.78 32.06 29.70
C PRO A 599 13.84 32.13 30.82
N LYS A 600 14.44 30.99 31.21
CA LYS A 600 15.44 30.96 32.30
C LYS A 600 16.80 31.46 31.85
N ILE A 601 17.21 31.12 30.63
CA ILE A 601 18.54 31.46 30.09
C ILE A 601 18.49 32.37 28.86
N GLY A 602 17.29 32.74 28.39
CA GLY A 602 17.09 33.64 27.24
C GLY A 602 17.43 33.04 25.88
N ARG A 603 17.58 31.71 25.78
CA ARG A 603 18.02 31.01 24.56
C ARG A 603 16.87 30.81 23.58
N VAL A 604 17.11 31.10 22.31
CA VAL A 604 16.16 30.81 21.21
C VAL A 604 16.32 29.35 20.78
N VAL A 605 15.19 28.64 20.62
CA VAL A 605 15.14 27.22 20.28
C VAL A 605 14.09 26.95 19.20
N ALA A 606 14.26 25.86 18.46
CA ALA A 606 13.19 25.28 17.64
C ALA A 606 12.55 24.12 18.42
N ILE A 607 11.21 24.04 18.43
CA ILE A 607 10.47 23.02 19.19
C ILE A 607 9.57 22.26 18.22
N LYS A 608 9.88 20.98 18.00
CA LYS A 608 9.07 20.10 17.14
C LYS A 608 8.10 19.32 18.01
N THR A 609 6.82 19.34 17.67
CA THR A 609 5.74 18.64 18.38
C THR A 609 5.21 17.48 17.56
N MET A 610 4.76 16.40 18.21
CA MET A 610 4.15 15.24 17.59
C MET A 610 2.93 14.76 18.39
N ALA A 611 1.80 14.55 17.72
CA ALA A 611 0.54 14.11 18.32
C ALA A 611 0.40 12.57 18.27
N LEU A 612 1.27 11.86 19.00
CA LEU A 612 1.35 10.38 18.96
C LEU A 612 0.01 9.69 19.30
N ALA A 613 -0.81 10.30 20.17
CA ALA A 613 -2.11 9.75 20.58
C ALA A 613 -3.18 9.72 19.47
N GLN A 614 -2.99 10.47 18.38
CA GLN A 614 -3.92 10.49 17.24
C GLN A 614 -3.56 9.46 16.16
N GLU A 615 -2.31 9.00 16.11
CA GLU A 615 -1.78 8.13 15.05
C GLU A 615 -1.77 6.64 15.42
N PHE A 616 -1.76 6.32 16.73
CA PHE A 616 -1.63 4.96 17.26
C PHE A 616 -2.82 4.56 18.16
N GLU A 617 -3.10 3.26 18.27
CA GLU A 617 -4.12 2.74 19.21
C GLU A 617 -3.62 2.80 20.65
N ALA A 618 -4.55 2.84 21.62
CA ALA A 618 -4.23 2.99 23.04
C ALA A 618 -3.25 1.91 23.57
N ASP A 619 -3.34 0.70 23.03
CA ASP A 619 -2.56 -0.47 23.45
C ASP A 619 -1.10 -0.43 22.93
N GLU A 620 -0.84 0.32 21.85
CA GLU A 620 0.49 0.48 21.22
C GLU A 620 1.15 1.83 21.57
N LEU A 621 0.36 2.80 22.06
CA LEU A 621 0.79 4.18 22.30
C LEU A 621 1.95 4.28 23.30
N GLN A 622 1.93 3.47 24.36
CA GLN A 622 2.99 3.51 25.38
C GLN A 622 4.33 3.01 24.84
N ASP A 623 4.34 1.91 24.07
CA ASP A 623 5.56 1.35 23.48
C ASP A 623 6.14 2.28 22.39
N VAL A 624 5.29 2.97 21.64
CA VAL A 624 5.69 4.00 20.66
C VAL A 624 6.31 5.22 21.37
N LYS A 625 5.73 5.69 22.47
CA LYS A 625 6.28 6.79 23.29
C LYS A 625 7.64 6.42 23.90
N ASP A 626 7.77 5.23 24.47
CA ASP A 626 9.02 4.77 25.08
C ASP A 626 10.15 4.65 24.03
N ARG A 627 9.81 4.19 22.81
CA ARG A 627 10.74 4.20 21.67
C ARG A 627 11.12 5.62 21.23
N PHE A 628 10.18 6.57 21.22
CA PHE A 628 10.43 7.97 20.87
C PHE A 628 11.45 8.63 21.80
N PHE A 629 11.24 8.52 23.11
CA PHE A 629 12.15 9.14 24.08
C PHE A 629 13.53 8.47 24.07
N ARG A 630 13.59 7.16 23.87
CA ARG A 630 14.87 6.44 23.78
C ARG A 630 15.69 6.83 22.55
N GLU A 631 15.04 7.06 21.41
CA GLU A 631 15.72 7.53 20.20
C GLU A 631 16.14 9.00 20.32
N ALA A 632 15.29 9.86 20.91
CA ALA A 632 15.64 11.25 21.21
C ALA A 632 16.83 11.35 22.19
N GLU A 633 16.88 10.49 23.21
CA GLU A 633 18.01 10.40 24.14
C GLU A 633 19.30 9.97 23.44
N THR A 634 19.20 8.96 22.57
CA THR A 634 20.36 8.42 21.84
C THR A 634 20.93 9.45 20.87
N ALA A 635 20.07 10.13 20.12
CA ALA A 635 20.50 11.18 19.20
C ALA A 635 20.92 12.48 19.93
N GLY A 636 20.42 12.74 21.15
CA GLY A 636 20.82 13.88 21.99
C GLY A 636 22.27 13.81 22.48
N ARG A 637 22.91 12.63 22.39
CA ARG A 637 24.34 12.45 22.70
C ARG A 637 25.26 12.88 21.55
N LEU A 638 24.72 13.16 20.37
CA LEU A 638 25.50 13.57 19.22
C LEU A 638 25.91 15.05 19.36
N ASN A 639 27.22 15.31 19.26
CA ASN A 639 27.78 16.64 19.27
C ASN A 639 28.72 16.80 18.07
N HIS A 640 28.21 17.36 16.98
CA HIS A 640 28.96 17.54 15.74
C HIS A 640 28.52 18.85 15.07
N PRO A 641 29.43 19.66 14.49
CA PRO A 641 29.09 20.94 13.89
C PRO A 641 28.02 20.85 12.78
N ASN A 642 27.98 19.74 12.05
CA ASN A 642 27.01 19.47 10.98
C ASN A 642 25.82 18.60 11.41
N ILE A 643 25.58 18.43 12.71
CA ILE A 643 24.37 17.79 13.26
C ILE A 643 23.63 18.82 14.12
N VAL A 644 22.30 18.83 14.06
CA VAL A 644 21.50 19.69 14.93
C VAL A 644 21.62 19.23 16.38
N THR A 645 21.86 20.16 17.30
CA THR A 645 21.95 19.83 18.73
C THR A 645 20.55 19.76 19.33
N MET A 646 20.21 18.65 19.98
CA MET A 646 18.98 18.54 20.79
C MET A 646 19.27 18.98 22.22
N TYR A 647 18.39 19.83 22.76
CA TYR A 647 18.52 20.39 24.10
C TYR A 647 17.63 19.72 25.12
N ASP A 648 16.42 19.30 24.70
CA ASP A 648 15.42 18.73 25.59
C ASP A 648 14.41 17.90 24.81
N ALA A 649 13.78 16.94 25.48
CA ALA A 649 12.66 16.17 24.96
C ALA A 649 11.69 15.86 26.10
N GLY A 650 10.39 15.99 25.86
CA GLY A 650 9.37 15.78 26.88
C GLY A 650 7.99 15.52 26.32
N GLU A 651 7.03 15.39 27.23
CA GLU A 651 5.61 15.22 26.92
C GLU A 651 4.80 16.28 27.67
N GLU A 652 3.86 16.93 26.99
CA GLU A 652 2.89 17.82 27.62
C GLU A 652 1.59 17.87 26.81
N HIS A 653 0.44 17.81 27.49
CA HIS A 653 -0.90 17.85 26.86
C HIS A 653 -1.08 16.82 25.71
N ASP A 654 -0.62 15.57 25.92
CA ASP A 654 -0.64 14.49 24.93
C ASP A 654 0.19 14.73 23.65
N LEU A 655 1.06 15.75 23.66
CA LEU A 655 2.05 16.03 22.62
C LEU A 655 3.45 15.67 23.12
N ALA A 656 4.16 14.85 22.35
CA ALA A 656 5.59 14.68 22.53
C ALA A 656 6.30 15.87 21.85
N TYR A 657 7.33 16.41 22.49
CA TYR A 657 8.12 17.51 21.92
C TYR A 657 9.62 17.28 22.03
N ILE A 658 10.36 17.83 21.07
CA ILE A 658 11.82 17.92 21.08
C ILE A 658 12.22 19.37 20.87
N ALA A 659 12.96 19.93 21.83
CA ALA A 659 13.58 21.25 21.72
C ALA A 659 15.01 21.10 21.20
N MET A 660 15.33 21.82 20.13
CA MET A 660 16.60 21.73 19.41
C MET A 660 17.15 23.11 19.06
N GLU A 661 18.39 23.13 18.58
CA GLU A 661 19.05 24.31 18.04
C GLU A 661 18.19 24.98 16.95
N PHE A 662 17.96 26.29 17.09
CA PHE A 662 17.29 27.06 16.04
C PHE A 662 18.29 27.38 14.90
N LEU A 663 18.01 26.88 13.71
CA LEU A 663 18.83 27.09 12.52
C LEU A 663 18.26 28.23 11.68
N LYS A 664 19.11 29.19 11.28
CA LYS A 664 18.72 30.34 10.45
C LYS A 664 18.60 30.01 8.96
N GLY A 665 19.29 28.96 8.51
CA GLY A 665 19.28 28.49 7.13
C GLY A 665 17.94 27.91 6.67
N LYS A 666 17.88 27.44 5.43
CA LYS A 666 16.71 26.74 4.86
C LYS A 666 17.09 25.32 4.47
N ASP A 667 16.11 24.43 4.34
CA ASP A 667 16.34 23.08 3.81
C ASP A 667 16.77 23.13 2.32
N LEU A 668 17.31 22.01 1.82
CA LEU A 668 17.80 21.92 0.46
C LEU A 668 16.71 21.64 -0.60
N VAL A 669 15.42 21.52 -0.24
CA VAL A 669 14.34 21.15 -1.18
C VAL A 669 14.19 22.16 -2.30
N ALA A 670 14.40 23.45 -2.01
CA ALA A 670 14.36 24.49 -3.04
C ALA A 670 15.40 24.23 -4.15
N TYR A 671 16.50 23.56 -3.84
CA TYR A 671 17.61 23.28 -4.75
C TYR A 671 17.53 21.92 -5.45
N THR A 672 16.40 21.22 -5.35
CA THR A 672 16.17 19.95 -6.06
C THR A 672 15.41 20.13 -7.38
N LYS A 673 15.16 21.38 -7.81
CA LYS A 673 14.45 21.71 -9.05
C LYS A 673 15.47 22.12 -10.12
N PRO A 674 15.33 21.68 -11.39
CA PRO A 674 16.26 22.03 -12.45
C PRO A 674 16.52 23.54 -12.58
N ASP A 675 15.50 24.37 -12.35
CA ASP A 675 15.59 25.84 -12.50
C ASP A 675 16.24 26.56 -11.31
N ASN A 676 16.62 25.83 -10.25
CA ASN A 676 17.14 26.42 -9.02
C ASN A 676 18.24 25.55 -8.39
N LEU A 677 19.06 24.88 -9.19
CA LEU A 677 20.17 24.05 -8.68
C LEU A 677 21.30 24.91 -8.10
N LEU A 678 21.96 24.42 -7.05
CA LEU A 678 23.20 25.01 -6.54
C LEU A 678 24.38 24.71 -7.48
N PRO A 679 25.44 25.55 -7.48
CA PRO A 679 26.68 25.22 -8.16
C PRO A 679 27.22 23.85 -7.73
N LEU A 680 27.61 23.02 -8.68
CA LEU A 680 28.02 21.64 -8.41
C LEU A 680 29.15 21.51 -7.36
N PRO A 681 30.20 22.34 -7.37
CA PRO A 681 31.23 22.28 -6.31
C PRO A 681 30.66 22.54 -4.91
N LYS A 682 29.61 23.37 -4.81
CA LYS A 682 28.93 23.64 -3.54
C LYS A 682 28.10 22.45 -3.10
N VAL A 683 27.37 21.79 -4.02
CA VAL A 683 26.64 20.54 -3.74
C VAL A 683 27.60 19.47 -3.22
N MET A 684 28.71 19.24 -3.92
CA MET A 684 29.73 18.26 -3.50
C MET A 684 30.31 18.57 -2.11
N SER A 685 30.58 19.85 -1.82
CA SER A 685 31.06 20.29 -0.50
C SER A 685 30.04 20.07 0.62
N ILE A 686 28.76 20.37 0.35
CA ILE A 686 27.67 20.14 1.32
C ILE A 686 27.51 18.65 1.60
N VAL A 687 27.40 17.82 0.55
CA VAL A 687 27.20 16.37 0.67
C VAL A 687 28.40 15.69 1.36
N ALA A 688 29.63 16.14 1.09
CA ALA A 688 30.81 15.61 1.79
C ALA A 688 30.76 15.85 3.30
N ARG A 689 30.37 17.06 3.74
CA ARG A 689 30.21 17.40 5.17
C ARG A 689 29.06 16.65 5.83
N VAL A 690 27.98 16.41 5.09
CA VAL A 690 26.88 15.55 5.55
C VAL A 690 27.34 14.10 5.69
N ALA A 691 28.11 13.57 4.75
CA ALA A 691 28.66 12.21 4.83
C ALA A 691 29.58 12.04 6.07
N GLU A 692 30.38 13.05 6.42
CA GLU A 692 31.18 13.05 7.66
C GLU A 692 30.32 13.08 8.93
N ALA A 693 29.23 13.86 8.92
CA ALA A 693 28.27 13.89 10.01
C ALA A 693 27.62 12.52 10.22
N LEU A 694 27.28 11.82 9.13
CA LEU A 694 26.74 10.46 9.18
C LEU A 694 27.77 9.46 9.70
N ASP A 695 29.02 9.54 9.25
CA ASP A 695 30.11 8.70 9.77
C ASP A 695 30.31 8.88 11.28
N TYR A 696 30.28 10.13 11.77
CA TYR A 696 30.31 10.42 13.20
C TYR A 696 29.14 9.76 13.94
N ALA A 697 27.91 9.90 13.43
CA ALA A 697 26.73 9.29 14.05
C ALA A 697 26.80 7.76 14.05
N HIS A 698 27.23 7.14 12.94
CA HIS A 698 27.35 5.69 12.80
C HIS A 698 28.38 5.11 13.78
N LYS A 699 29.49 5.82 14.04
CA LYS A 699 30.48 5.45 15.07
C LYS A 699 29.91 5.48 16.50
N GLN A 700 28.87 6.27 16.73
CA GLN A 700 28.11 6.30 17.98
C GLN A 700 26.92 5.32 17.98
N ASN A 701 26.84 4.41 17.01
CA ASN A 701 25.73 3.47 16.79
C ASN A 701 24.37 4.15 16.54
N VAL A 702 24.37 5.36 15.99
CA VAL A 702 23.14 6.10 15.63
C VAL A 702 23.00 6.11 14.11
N VAL A 703 21.89 5.58 13.60
CA VAL A 703 21.55 5.57 12.15
C VAL A 703 20.36 6.49 11.93
N HIS A 704 20.41 7.34 10.91
CA HIS A 704 19.40 8.38 10.70
C HIS A 704 18.10 7.86 10.07
N ARG A 705 18.18 7.02 9.02
CA ARG A 705 17.08 6.33 8.32
C ARG A 705 16.15 7.18 7.46
N ASP A 706 16.29 8.50 7.43
CA ASP A 706 15.44 9.40 6.64
C ASP A 706 16.26 10.56 6.06
N ILE A 707 17.38 10.25 5.42
CA ILE A 707 18.21 11.28 4.76
C ILE A 707 17.55 11.71 3.46
N LYS A 708 17.25 13.02 3.36
CA LYS A 708 16.67 13.67 2.18
C LYS A 708 16.95 15.17 2.22
N PRO A 709 16.78 15.90 1.11
CA PRO A 709 17.02 17.36 1.07
C PRO A 709 16.22 18.16 2.11
N ALA A 710 15.03 17.69 2.50
CA ALA A 710 14.21 18.33 3.54
C ALA A 710 14.80 18.24 4.96
N ASN A 711 15.72 17.30 5.20
CA ASN A 711 16.35 17.09 6.51
C ASN A 711 17.82 17.57 6.53
N ILE A 712 18.23 18.33 5.52
CA ILE A 712 19.55 18.96 5.43
C ILE A 712 19.32 20.47 5.34
N MET A 713 19.59 21.16 6.44
CA MET A 713 19.53 22.61 6.52
C MET A 713 20.84 23.20 6.04
N TYR A 714 20.78 24.26 5.23
CA TYR A 714 21.94 24.96 4.74
C TYR A 714 21.77 26.46 4.96
N ASP A 715 22.77 27.06 5.58
CA ASP A 715 22.88 28.51 5.73
C ASP A 715 23.91 29.05 4.71
N PRO A 716 23.48 29.77 3.66
CA PRO A 716 24.39 30.35 2.68
C PRO A 716 25.29 31.45 3.24
N GLU A 717 24.89 32.16 4.29
CA GLU A 717 25.67 33.26 4.88
C GLU A 717 26.91 32.73 5.61
N THR A 718 26.74 31.59 6.31
CA THR A 718 27.80 30.95 7.09
C THR A 718 28.39 29.71 6.40
N ASP A 719 27.94 29.40 5.18
CA ASP A 719 28.27 28.18 4.41
C ASP A 719 28.22 26.92 5.29
N THR A 720 27.18 26.75 6.11
CA THR A 720 27.13 25.66 7.09
C THR A 720 25.94 24.73 6.81
N PRO A 721 26.18 23.44 6.48
CA PRO A 721 25.15 22.42 6.41
C PRO A 721 24.96 21.75 7.79
N LYS A 722 23.71 21.48 8.17
CA LYS A 722 23.36 20.72 9.38
C LYS A 722 22.26 19.71 9.06
N VAL A 723 22.47 18.48 9.51
CA VAL A 723 21.48 17.39 9.40
C VAL A 723 20.54 17.44 10.60
N THR A 724 19.24 17.38 10.33
CA THR A 724 18.16 17.46 11.33
C THR A 724 17.38 16.16 11.40
N ASP A 725 16.54 15.96 12.43
CA ASP A 725 15.63 14.82 12.56
C ASP A 725 16.27 13.42 12.73
N PHE A 726 17.43 13.35 13.40
CA PHE A 726 18.02 12.07 13.82
C PHE A 726 17.09 11.28 14.75
N GLY A 727 16.91 9.98 14.49
CA GLY A 727 16.33 9.01 15.44
C GLY A 727 14.80 8.92 15.48
N ILE A 728 14.04 9.88 14.95
CA ILE A 728 12.56 9.85 15.03
C ILE A 728 11.93 8.82 14.06
N ALA A 729 12.67 8.36 13.05
CA ALA A 729 12.18 7.52 11.95
C ALA A 729 11.98 6.02 12.30
N ARG A 730 12.52 5.51 13.41
CA ARG A 730 12.34 4.09 13.76
C ARG A 730 10.91 3.74 14.17
N ILE A 731 10.16 4.71 14.66
CA ILE A 731 8.77 4.55 15.08
C ILE A 731 7.87 4.30 13.85
N THR A 732 8.23 4.89 12.70
CA THR A 732 7.49 4.81 11.44
C THR A 732 7.88 3.62 10.57
N ASP A 733 9.08 3.06 10.75
CA ASP A 733 9.59 1.91 9.99
C ASP A 733 8.98 0.55 10.39
N SER A 734 8.35 0.46 11.57
CA SER A 734 7.94 -0.83 12.17
C SER A 734 6.46 -0.96 12.55
N SER A 735 5.69 0.13 12.51
CA SER A 735 4.31 0.14 13.01
C SER A 735 3.36 0.60 11.91
N LYS A 736 2.37 -0.24 11.57
CA LYS A 736 1.28 0.12 10.65
C LYS A 736 0.50 1.27 11.28
N THR A 737 0.45 2.42 10.63
CA THR A 737 -0.51 3.46 11.02
C THR A 737 -1.95 2.96 10.83
N LYS A 738 -2.92 3.56 11.52
CA LYS A 738 -4.37 3.25 11.34
C LYS A 738 -4.85 3.33 9.89
N THR A 739 -4.12 4.03 9.03
CA THR A 739 -4.40 4.21 7.59
C THR A 739 -3.66 3.22 6.68
N GLY A 740 -2.82 2.33 7.23
CA GLY A 740 -2.05 1.35 6.46
C GLY A 740 -0.92 1.95 5.61
N MET A 741 -0.58 3.23 5.80
CA MET A 741 0.50 3.90 5.08
C MET A 741 1.83 3.79 5.83
N VAL A 742 2.89 3.46 5.08
CA VAL A 742 4.28 3.67 5.49
C VAL A 742 4.50 5.17 5.62
N LEU A 743 4.85 5.65 6.80
CA LEU A 743 5.14 7.07 7.02
C LEU A 743 6.51 7.38 6.38
N GLY A 744 6.52 8.02 5.22
CA GLY A 744 7.75 8.46 4.54
C GLY A 744 7.56 8.77 3.06
N THR A 745 8.54 9.44 2.45
CA THR A 745 8.63 9.57 0.99
C THR A 745 9.52 8.43 0.49
N PRO A 746 8.97 7.34 -0.09
CA PRO A 746 9.74 6.14 -0.42
C PRO A 746 10.89 6.39 -1.40
N SER A 747 10.89 7.51 -2.11
CA SER A 747 11.89 7.90 -3.10
C SER A 747 13.35 7.92 -2.60
N TYR A 748 13.60 8.05 -1.30
CA TYR A 748 14.96 8.08 -0.72
C TYR A 748 15.30 6.84 0.11
N MET A 749 14.36 5.90 0.27
CA MET A 749 14.58 4.69 1.07
C MET A 749 15.58 3.76 0.39
N SER A 750 16.40 3.08 1.19
CA SER A 750 17.31 2.04 0.72
C SER A 750 16.58 0.70 0.44
N PRO A 751 17.13 -0.19 -0.40
CA PRO A 751 16.57 -1.52 -0.66
C PRO A 751 16.30 -2.33 0.62
N GLU A 752 17.21 -2.25 1.60
CA GLU A 752 17.09 -2.94 2.87
C GLU A 752 16.00 -2.36 3.78
N GLN A 753 15.72 -1.05 3.70
CA GLN A 753 14.57 -0.43 4.38
C GLN A 753 13.25 -0.92 3.77
N LEU A 754 13.15 -0.96 2.44
CA LEU A 754 11.95 -1.46 1.77
C LEU A 754 11.70 -2.96 2.01
N ALA A 755 12.77 -3.74 2.17
CA ALA A 755 12.69 -5.18 2.45
C ALA A 755 12.51 -5.50 3.95
N GLY A 756 12.44 -4.51 4.84
CA GLY A 756 12.34 -4.73 6.28
C GLY A 756 13.55 -5.42 6.91
N LYS A 757 14.73 -5.34 6.27
CA LYS A 757 15.98 -5.94 6.76
C LYS A 757 16.62 -5.05 7.84
N LYS A 758 17.67 -5.55 8.50
CA LYS A 758 18.43 -4.76 9.48
C LYS A 758 19.06 -3.54 8.80
N ILE A 759 18.61 -2.35 9.21
CA ILE A 759 19.08 -1.06 8.69
C ILE A 759 20.41 -0.70 9.37
N GLY A 760 21.41 -0.31 8.58
CA GLY A 760 22.74 0.07 9.04
C GLY A 760 23.22 1.39 8.42
N GLY A 761 24.47 1.79 8.68
CA GLY A 761 24.99 3.06 8.18
C GLY A 761 25.01 3.18 6.65
N GLY A 762 25.17 2.07 5.93
CA GLY A 762 25.11 2.04 4.46
C GLY A 762 23.73 2.38 3.88
N SER A 763 22.66 2.30 4.67
CA SER A 763 21.33 2.78 4.29
C SER A 763 21.29 4.30 4.19
N ASP A 764 21.89 5.01 5.16
CA ASP A 764 21.99 6.48 5.13
C ASP A 764 22.86 6.96 3.95
N LEU A 765 23.91 6.20 3.59
CA LEU A 765 24.75 6.52 2.44
C LEU A 765 24.02 6.33 1.11
N PHE A 766 23.14 5.33 1.00
CA PHE A 766 22.26 5.17 -0.16
C PHE A 766 21.31 6.37 -0.29
N SER A 767 20.63 6.75 0.79
CA SER A 767 19.72 7.89 0.82
C SER A 767 20.43 9.23 0.52
N LEU A 768 21.68 9.38 1.00
CA LEU A 768 22.53 10.51 0.65
C LEU A 768 22.93 10.49 -0.83
N GLY A 769 23.18 9.31 -1.41
CA GLY A 769 23.40 9.13 -2.84
C GLY A 769 22.21 9.55 -3.70
N VAL A 770 20.97 9.22 -3.27
CA VAL A 770 19.74 9.69 -3.92
C VAL A 770 19.64 11.21 -3.85
N SER A 771 19.94 11.78 -2.68
CA SER A 771 19.93 13.25 -2.49
C SER A 771 20.97 13.94 -3.36
N LEU A 772 22.19 13.39 -3.46
CA LEU A 772 23.26 13.90 -4.32
C LEU A 772 22.86 13.87 -5.80
N TYR A 773 22.26 12.76 -6.26
CA TYR A 773 21.74 12.63 -7.62
C TYR A 773 20.78 13.78 -7.93
N GLN A 774 19.79 13.98 -7.06
CA GLN A 774 18.74 14.96 -7.28
C GLN A 774 19.25 16.41 -7.17
N LEU A 775 20.18 16.71 -6.26
CA LEU A 775 20.78 18.03 -6.15
C LEU A 775 21.70 18.37 -7.33
N ALA A 776 22.20 17.36 -8.07
CA ALA A 776 23.05 17.57 -9.23
C ALA A 776 22.27 17.80 -10.54
N CYS A 777 21.10 17.18 -10.71
CA CYS A 777 20.34 17.22 -11.96
C CYS A 777 18.86 17.64 -11.84
N GLY A 778 18.33 17.78 -10.63
CA GLY A 778 16.95 18.18 -10.36
C GLY A 778 15.89 17.09 -10.57
N LYS A 779 16.31 15.83 -10.78
CA LYS A 779 15.42 14.67 -10.97
C LYS A 779 15.77 13.55 -9.99
N LEU A 780 14.81 12.69 -9.66
CA LEU A 780 15.07 11.51 -8.82
C LEU A 780 15.69 10.37 -9.65
N PRO A 781 16.56 9.53 -9.05
CA PRO A 781 17.18 8.39 -9.72
C PRO A 781 16.20 7.25 -10.03
N PHE A 782 15.10 7.17 -9.27
CA PHE A 782 14.03 6.20 -9.44
C PHE A 782 12.69 6.92 -9.51
N VAL A 783 11.86 6.55 -10.49
CA VAL A 783 10.50 7.07 -10.70
C VAL A 783 9.59 5.89 -10.99
N GLY A 784 8.35 5.90 -10.51
CA GLY A 784 7.34 4.89 -10.85
C GLY A 784 5.95 5.51 -10.89
N ASP A 785 5.07 4.96 -11.73
CA ASP A 785 3.68 5.39 -11.92
C ASP A 785 2.78 5.02 -10.74
N SER A 786 3.26 4.12 -9.87
CA SER A 786 2.64 3.78 -8.59
C SER A 786 3.69 3.59 -7.49
N MET A 787 3.27 3.65 -6.22
CA MET A 787 4.15 3.43 -5.07
C MET A 787 4.78 2.03 -5.07
N ALA A 788 4.03 0.99 -5.44
CA ALA A 788 4.55 -0.37 -5.54
C ALA A 788 5.64 -0.49 -6.62
N GLN A 789 5.43 0.17 -7.77
CA GLN A 789 6.42 0.18 -8.85
C GLN A 789 7.67 0.96 -8.44
N LEU A 790 7.54 2.12 -7.77
CA LEU A 790 8.68 2.86 -7.25
C LEU A 790 9.50 2.02 -6.26
N MET A 791 8.84 1.34 -5.32
CA MET A 791 9.51 0.45 -4.36
C MET A 791 10.21 -0.72 -5.06
N PHE A 792 9.57 -1.34 -6.05
CA PHE A 792 10.19 -2.40 -6.84
C PHE A 792 11.45 -1.92 -7.57
N ARG A 793 11.43 -0.73 -8.18
CA ARG A 793 12.58 -0.16 -8.88
C ARG A 793 13.73 0.18 -7.94
N ILE A 794 13.41 0.76 -6.78
CA ILE A 794 14.41 1.01 -5.74
C ILE A 794 15.05 -0.31 -5.27
N ALA A 795 14.28 -1.38 -5.11
CA ALA A 795 14.80 -2.67 -4.67
C ALA A 795 15.60 -3.43 -5.74
N ASN A 796 15.15 -3.41 -7.01
CA ASN A 796 15.62 -4.38 -8.01
C ASN A 796 16.23 -3.78 -9.28
N GLU A 797 15.86 -2.57 -9.70
CA GLU A 797 16.30 -1.99 -10.98
C GLU A 797 17.48 -1.02 -10.79
N PRO A 798 18.42 -0.94 -11.75
CA PRO A 798 19.45 0.10 -11.74
C PRO A 798 18.82 1.49 -11.82
N HIS A 799 19.46 2.49 -11.21
CA HIS A 799 18.99 3.87 -11.35
C HIS A 799 19.27 4.40 -12.76
N THR A 800 18.53 5.43 -13.17
CA THR A 800 18.82 6.13 -14.43
C THR A 800 20.22 6.75 -14.37
N ASP A 801 21.04 6.54 -15.40
CA ASP A 801 22.38 7.15 -15.47
C ASP A 801 22.27 8.68 -15.48
N ILE A 802 22.95 9.34 -14.54
CA ILE A 802 22.90 10.81 -14.43
C ILE A 802 23.48 11.51 -15.65
N LEU A 803 24.47 10.90 -16.33
CA LEU A 803 25.07 11.46 -17.53
C LEU A 803 24.11 11.43 -18.74
N SER A 804 23.10 10.55 -18.72
CA SER A 804 22.03 10.57 -19.72
C SER A 804 21.07 11.77 -19.55
N ILE A 805 20.96 12.31 -18.32
CA ILE A 805 20.12 13.46 -17.99
C ILE A 805 20.89 14.76 -18.14
N ARG A 806 22.15 14.78 -17.69
CA ARG A 806 22.98 15.97 -17.63
C ARG A 806 24.43 15.62 -18.05
N PRO A 807 24.73 15.64 -19.36
CA PRO A 807 26.04 15.22 -19.90
C PRO A 807 27.22 16.11 -19.51
N ASP A 808 26.98 17.34 -19.05
CA ASP A 808 28.01 18.29 -18.58
C ASP A 808 28.56 17.96 -17.18
N LEU A 809 28.02 16.96 -16.49
CA LEU A 809 28.53 16.53 -15.20
C LEU A 809 29.83 15.72 -15.34
N PRO A 810 30.77 15.83 -14.38
CA PRO A 810 32.02 15.09 -14.44
C PRO A 810 31.78 13.58 -14.23
N PRO A 811 32.47 12.71 -14.99
CA PRO A 811 32.36 11.26 -14.84
C PRO A 811 32.65 10.75 -13.42
N CYS A 812 33.53 11.43 -12.67
CA CYS A 812 33.81 11.07 -11.27
C CYS A 812 32.56 11.18 -10.37
N LEU A 813 31.65 12.13 -10.63
CA LEU A 813 30.41 12.25 -9.87
C LEU A 813 29.46 11.09 -10.16
N ALA A 814 29.34 10.68 -11.43
CA ALA A 814 28.54 9.52 -11.82
C ALA A 814 29.06 8.24 -11.13
N ALA A 815 30.37 8.05 -11.07
CA ALA A 815 30.97 6.91 -10.35
C ALA A 815 30.63 6.92 -8.84
N ILE A 816 30.68 8.09 -8.19
CA ILE A 816 30.31 8.23 -6.77
C ILE A 816 28.84 7.89 -6.54
N ILE A 817 27.96 8.37 -7.41
CA ILE A 817 26.52 8.10 -7.36
C ILE A 817 26.25 6.59 -7.57
N ASN A 818 26.83 5.99 -8.61
CA ASN A 818 26.66 4.58 -8.92
C ASN A 818 27.07 3.68 -7.73
N ARG A 819 28.20 4.00 -7.10
CA ARG A 819 28.66 3.27 -5.92
C ARG A 819 27.75 3.48 -4.71
N SER A 820 27.24 4.69 -4.50
CA SER A 820 26.31 4.99 -3.40
C SER A 820 24.96 4.28 -3.58
N LEU A 821 24.50 4.12 -4.82
CA LEU A 821 23.20 3.54 -5.18
C LEU A 821 23.25 2.04 -5.52
N ALA A 822 24.37 1.37 -5.22
CA ALA A 822 24.49 -0.08 -5.37
C ALA A 822 23.44 -0.80 -4.51
N LYS A 823 22.86 -1.89 -5.02
CA LYS A 823 21.76 -2.58 -4.34
C LYS A 823 22.22 -3.37 -3.13
N GLN A 824 23.33 -4.10 -3.28
CA GLN A 824 23.98 -4.76 -2.15
C GLN A 824 24.73 -3.73 -1.31
N ASN A 825 24.69 -3.90 0.01
CA ASN A 825 25.28 -2.94 0.94
C ASN A 825 26.82 -3.00 0.91
N GLU A 826 27.37 -4.18 0.63
CA GLU A 826 28.80 -4.47 0.55
C GLU A 826 29.48 -3.77 -0.63
N ASP A 827 28.72 -3.46 -1.68
CA ASP A 827 29.20 -2.77 -2.89
C ASP A 827 29.23 -1.23 -2.72
N ARG A 828 28.68 -0.71 -1.61
CA ARG A 828 28.63 0.73 -1.32
C ARG A 828 29.94 1.21 -0.69
N TYR A 829 29.96 2.50 -0.34
CA TYR A 829 31.03 3.04 0.52
C TYR A 829 30.97 2.38 1.90
N ALA A 830 32.12 2.02 2.45
CA ALA A 830 32.19 1.35 3.75
C ALA A 830 31.75 2.27 4.90
N ASN A 831 31.96 3.58 4.74
CA ASN A 831 31.56 4.61 5.69
C ASN A 831 31.45 5.98 5.01
N GLY A 832 30.87 6.94 5.73
CA GLY A 832 30.68 8.30 5.21
C GLY A 832 31.98 9.07 4.98
N ALA A 833 33.05 8.77 5.73
CA ALA A 833 34.36 9.41 5.52
C ALA A 833 34.96 9.04 4.15
N GLU A 834 34.81 7.78 3.71
CA GLU A 834 35.25 7.33 2.38
C GLU A 834 34.50 8.08 1.25
N MET A 835 33.17 8.20 1.39
CA MET A 835 32.34 8.94 0.44
C MET A 835 32.71 10.44 0.40
N ALA A 836 32.98 11.05 1.56
CA ALA A 836 33.40 12.45 1.67
C ALA A 836 34.75 12.71 0.97
N VAL A 837 35.72 11.81 1.12
CA VAL A 837 37.01 11.89 0.43
C VAL A 837 36.82 11.83 -1.08
N ALA A 838 36.03 10.88 -1.58
CA ALA A 838 35.76 10.74 -3.01
C ALA A 838 35.11 12.01 -3.60
N LEU A 839 34.15 12.60 -2.89
CA LEU A 839 33.50 13.86 -3.30
C LEU A 839 34.47 15.03 -3.36
N ARG A 840 35.36 15.17 -2.37
CA ARG A 840 36.37 16.25 -2.36
C ARG A 840 37.42 16.09 -3.45
N GLN A 841 37.86 14.86 -3.72
CA GLN A 841 38.78 14.58 -4.82
C GLN A 841 38.16 14.92 -6.17
N CYS A 842 36.91 14.50 -6.40
CA CYS A 842 36.16 14.86 -7.61
C CYS A 842 35.96 16.38 -7.74
N ALA A 843 35.64 17.08 -6.64
CA ALA A 843 35.48 18.54 -6.64
C ALA A 843 36.80 19.29 -6.91
N SER A 844 37.93 18.80 -6.39
CA SER A 844 39.25 19.43 -6.59
C SER A 844 39.71 19.31 -8.05
N GLY A 845 39.38 18.20 -8.72
CA GLY A 845 39.64 18.00 -10.15
C GLY A 845 38.78 18.85 -11.09
N LEU A 846 37.81 19.62 -10.57
CA LEU A 846 37.03 20.61 -11.33
C LEU A 846 37.59 22.03 -11.22
N GLN A 847 38.51 22.27 -10.28
CA GLN A 847 39.10 23.59 -10.01
C GLN A 847 40.48 23.77 -10.65
N GLY A 848 41.10 22.69 -11.10
CA GLY A 848 42.29 22.69 -11.97
C GLY A 848 41.88 22.47 -13.41
#